data_AF-A0A8H6IL63-F1
#
_entry.id   AF-A0A8H6IL63-F1
#
_cell.length_a   1.000
_cell.length_b   1.000
_cell.length_c   1.000
_cell.angle_alpha   90.00
_cell.angle_beta   90.00
_cell.angle_gamma   90.00
#
_symmetry.space_group_name_H-M   'P 1'
#
loop_
_entity.id
_entity.type
_entity.pdbx_description
1 polymer ?
#
loop_
_entity_poly.entity_id
_entity_poly.type
_entity_poly.pdbx_seq_one_letter_code
_entity_poly.pdbx_strand_id
1 'polypeptide(L)'
;MSELLDYIVYMTYDLHGQWDAGNKWATPGCPTGNCLRSHVNRTETMNTLVMITKAGVPANKVLVGVSSYGRSFQMSDPSCTGPDCFYTGDRLTSYARKGRCTDTAGYMSNAEIGEIGGRYWLDAESNSRIMVDGDLWVAYMDDSLKESRTRMYKRYNMGGTIDWAVDLVKFHDPPNIFPPNINLPLTWAAVKSNVRWGESTTCDTEKRTGTWVDKQCTEDAVVYNTRMTAKDRWDALDCKSGWEDIIKRWKTCDRDRPGGVAFDEEISSYLHAPPKPCAAQNTPNDGLDAKTGACAYELWNELVQIHTIIKDYYGALESAGTSLRFQKDTFIETFAPKPEDDSKIFELFLTLMPIPLTAAVPRFFGTALKSMKYFSGVTGGDRKAAWEAGTITLVGTASSIAKEALASASKAREEIAFNDIFDRIITAWKEQVDRLLVKVFDGKDHSIDLLTNLVSDGKMIGGMSDRPANDYNADYTKNWQDIKYIERAFHALAIPAAWAANRPTPFILDFKDDSKTNEQDGCVIDATPYFEERANKYNAGWRCIDKRSYILAGVDDTPKTCRQGTSLCVPPKNYFKILKGIEDLQEPGTAKWGHVTVNDLIIGAVNTFKMHYGRNVMNPASSLDKINNSKEKTIERLQNVASQDIRIAGFQHIPICSPREAKANLMRGRAAYGNSHNWPCNP
;
A
#
# COMPACT_ATOMS: atom_id res chain seq x y z
N MET A 1 31.63 -9.93 -35.56
CA MET A 1 30.50 -10.32 -34.67
C MET A 1 30.90 -10.26 -33.21
N SER A 2 32.07 -10.79 -32.81
CA SER A 2 32.55 -10.75 -31.41
C SER A 2 32.70 -9.34 -30.81
N GLU A 3 32.86 -8.30 -31.62
CA GLU A 3 32.88 -6.90 -31.16
C GLU A 3 31.51 -6.40 -30.69
N LEU A 4 30.42 -6.95 -31.25
CA LEU A 4 29.03 -6.52 -30.98
C LEU A 4 28.33 -7.37 -29.92
N LEU A 5 28.84 -8.59 -29.66
CA LEU A 5 28.27 -9.51 -28.68
C LEU A 5 29.01 -9.41 -27.34
N ASP A 6 28.27 -9.42 -26.24
CA ASP A 6 28.83 -9.52 -24.88
C ASP A 6 29.51 -10.88 -24.67
N TYR A 7 28.84 -11.94 -25.10
CA TYR A 7 29.33 -13.32 -25.08
C TYR A 7 28.71 -14.15 -26.21
N ILE A 8 29.30 -15.31 -26.49
CA ILE A 8 28.88 -16.29 -27.48
C ILE A 8 28.58 -17.59 -26.74
N VAL A 9 27.32 -18.04 -26.82
CA VAL A 9 26.92 -19.38 -26.43
C VAL A 9 27.44 -20.35 -27.47
N TYR A 10 28.45 -21.13 -27.10
CA TYR A 10 29.08 -22.06 -28.01
C TYR A 10 28.61 -23.48 -27.72
N MET A 11 27.71 -23.97 -28.56
CA MET A 11 26.98 -25.23 -28.40
C MET A 11 27.89 -26.44 -28.66
N THR A 12 28.81 -26.72 -27.73
CA THR A 12 29.79 -27.82 -27.80
C THR A 12 29.20 -29.16 -27.32
N TYR A 13 28.00 -29.44 -27.81
CA TYR A 13 27.22 -30.67 -27.63
C TYR A 13 26.54 -30.98 -28.97
N ASP A 14 25.93 -32.16 -29.10
CA ASP A 14 25.40 -32.65 -30.38
C ASP A 14 26.48 -32.82 -31.45
N LEU A 15 27.69 -33.19 -31.02
CA LEU A 15 28.79 -33.54 -31.92
C LEU A 15 28.50 -34.83 -32.69
N HIS A 16 27.68 -35.71 -32.10
CA HIS A 16 27.24 -36.97 -32.64
C HIS A 16 25.78 -37.24 -32.29
N GLY A 17 25.08 -37.98 -33.15
CA GLY A 17 23.68 -38.33 -32.93
C GLY A 17 23.14 -39.25 -34.02
N GLN A 18 21.84 -39.56 -33.96
CA GLN A 18 21.17 -40.47 -34.91
C GLN A 18 21.40 -40.07 -36.38
N TRP A 19 21.50 -38.77 -36.64
CA TRP A 19 21.70 -38.19 -37.97
C TRP A 19 23.05 -38.55 -38.63
N ASP A 20 23.97 -39.19 -37.91
CA ASP A 20 25.24 -39.68 -38.48
C ASP A 20 25.04 -40.95 -39.31
N ALA A 21 23.93 -41.67 -39.11
CA ALA A 21 23.66 -42.94 -39.77
C ALA A 21 23.66 -42.81 -41.31
N GLY A 22 24.42 -43.70 -41.96
CA GLY A 22 24.60 -43.72 -43.42
C GLY A 22 25.60 -42.70 -43.96
N ASN A 23 26.23 -41.89 -43.11
CA ASN A 23 27.20 -40.88 -43.54
C ASN A 23 28.65 -41.28 -43.19
N LYS A 24 29.41 -41.71 -44.20
CA LYS A 24 30.83 -42.08 -44.06
C LYS A 24 31.76 -40.95 -43.62
N TRP A 25 31.29 -39.69 -43.66
CA TRP A 25 32.07 -38.50 -43.28
C TRP A 25 31.68 -37.95 -41.90
N ALA A 26 30.64 -38.49 -41.27
CA ALA A 26 30.18 -38.00 -39.98
C ALA A 26 31.17 -38.32 -38.84
N THR A 27 31.72 -39.54 -38.87
CA THR A 27 32.60 -40.03 -37.80
C THR A 27 33.86 -40.67 -38.40
N PRO A 28 35.07 -40.18 -38.03
CA PRO A 28 36.31 -40.82 -38.42
C PRO A 28 36.35 -42.30 -38.02
N GLY A 29 36.72 -43.18 -38.96
CA GLY A 29 36.80 -44.63 -38.70
C GLY A 29 35.46 -45.35 -38.69
N CYS A 30 34.33 -44.69 -39.01
CA CYS A 30 33.01 -45.31 -39.07
C CYS A 30 32.38 -45.18 -40.48
N PRO A 31 32.63 -46.12 -41.41
CA PRO A 31 32.17 -46.01 -42.79
C PRO A 31 30.64 -45.91 -42.96
N THR A 32 29.90 -46.52 -42.05
CA THR A 32 28.42 -46.51 -42.02
C THR A 32 27.84 -45.37 -41.19
N GLY A 33 28.69 -44.59 -40.50
CA GLY A 33 28.31 -43.44 -39.67
C GLY A 33 27.56 -43.76 -38.39
N ASN A 34 27.11 -45.01 -38.19
CA ASN A 34 26.28 -45.42 -37.05
C ASN A 34 27.07 -46.03 -35.88
N CYS A 35 28.22 -45.46 -35.53
CA CYS A 35 29.02 -45.91 -34.39
C CYS A 35 28.61 -45.20 -33.10
N LEU A 36 28.78 -45.85 -31.94
CA LEU A 36 28.43 -45.32 -30.62
C LEU A 36 29.40 -44.21 -30.18
N ARG A 37 29.24 -43.00 -30.72
CA ARG A 37 30.07 -41.84 -30.37
C ARG A 37 29.36 -40.91 -29.39
N SER A 38 30.15 -40.28 -28.52
CA SER A 38 29.63 -39.35 -27.52
C SER A 38 29.35 -37.99 -28.12
N HIS A 39 28.11 -37.50 -27.99
CA HIS A 39 27.72 -36.16 -28.45
C HIS A 39 28.40 -35.00 -27.68
N VAL A 40 29.07 -35.31 -26.58
CA VAL A 40 29.80 -34.37 -25.74
C VAL A 40 31.29 -34.71 -25.68
N ASN A 41 31.86 -35.38 -26.68
CA ASN A 41 33.27 -35.76 -26.71
C ASN A 41 34.20 -34.56 -26.43
N ARG A 42 34.99 -34.63 -25.35
CA ARG A 42 35.86 -33.54 -24.92
C ARG A 42 36.93 -33.19 -25.95
N THR A 43 37.50 -34.17 -26.64
CA THR A 43 38.56 -33.92 -27.63
C THR A 43 38.03 -33.05 -28.76
N GLU A 44 36.83 -33.37 -29.25
CA GLU A 44 36.15 -32.60 -30.28
C GLU A 44 35.68 -31.23 -29.77
N THR A 45 35.18 -31.15 -28.53
CA THR A 45 34.92 -29.86 -27.87
C THR A 45 36.16 -28.98 -27.88
N MET A 46 37.32 -29.51 -27.47
CA MET A 46 38.58 -28.75 -27.43
C MET A 46 39.04 -28.31 -28.83
N ASN A 47 38.93 -29.18 -29.83
CA ASN A 47 39.23 -28.82 -31.22
C ASN A 47 38.36 -27.64 -31.69
N THR A 48 37.08 -27.67 -31.34
CA THR A 48 36.11 -26.64 -31.70
C THR A 48 36.38 -25.31 -30.99
N LEU A 49 36.79 -25.35 -29.72
CA LEU A 49 37.26 -24.16 -28.98
C LEU A 49 38.55 -23.56 -29.55
N VAL A 50 39.46 -24.40 -30.05
CA VAL A 50 40.67 -23.92 -30.75
C VAL A 50 40.29 -23.22 -32.06
N MET A 51 39.30 -23.72 -32.80
CA MET A 51 38.85 -23.11 -34.06
C MET A 51 38.27 -21.70 -33.84
N ILE A 52 37.34 -21.54 -32.90
CA ILE A 52 36.67 -20.24 -32.67
C ILE A 52 37.64 -19.18 -32.13
N THR A 53 38.59 -19.58 -31.27
CA THR A 53 39.61 -18.66 -30.76
C THR A 53 40.63 -18.27 -31.83
N LYS A 54 41.04 -19.21 -32.70
CA LYS A 54 41.89 -18.89 -33.87
C LYS A 54 41.19 -18.00 -34.90
N ALA A 55 39.87 -18.04 -34.98
CA ALA A 55 39.08 -17.13 -35.81
C ALA A 55 39.00 -15.69 -35.26
N GLY A 56 39.67 -15.39 -34.14
CA GLY A 56 39.78 -14.03 -33.58
C GLY A 56 38.74 -13.71 -32.50
N VAL A 57 37.99 -14.70 -32.00
CA VAL A 57 37.07 -14.50 -30.87
C VAL A 57 37.86 -14.55 -29.56
N PRO A 58 37.80 -13.51 -28.70
CA PRO A 58 38.41 -13.55 -27.39
C PRO A 58 37.85 -14.69 -26.52
N ALA A 59 38.72 -15.48 -25.90
CA ALA A 59 38.32 -16.65 -25.09
C ALA A 59 37.33 -16.28 -23.97
N ASN A 60 37.53 -15.13 -23.33
CA ASN A 60 36.66 -14.63 -22.27
C ASN A 60 35.24 -14.24 -22.73
N LYS A 61 34.98 -14.20 -24.05
CA LYS A 61 33.64 -14.04 -24.62
C LYS A 61 32.98 -15.37 -24.99
N VAL A 62 33.65 -16.51 -24.86
CA VAL A 62 33.10 -17.82 -25.22
C VAL A 62 32.54 -18.52 -23.98
N LEU A 63 31.23 -18.75 -23.94
CA LEU A 63 30.59 -19.62 -22.95
C LEU A 63 30.49 -21.03 -23.53
N VAL A 64 31.18 -21.98 -22.90
CA VAL A 64 31.27 -23.35 -23.40
C VAL A 64 30.02 -24.14 -23.01
N GLY A 65 29.35 -24.73 -24.00
CA GLY A 65 28.16 -25.54 -23.79
C GLY A 65 28.44 -26.81 -22.98
N VAL A 66 27.61 -27.05 -21.98
CA VAL A 66 27.47 -28.34 -21.28
C VAL A 66 26.02 -28.80 -21.40
N SER A 67 25.76 -30.11 -21.34
CA SER A 67 24.42 -30.66 -21.56
C SER A 67 23.84 -31.30 -20.30
N SER A 68 22.55 -31.07 -20.08
CA SER A 68 21.69 -31.79 -19.13
C SER A 68 20.89 -32.91 -19.80
N TYR A 69 21.36 -33.38 -20.94
CA TYR A 69 20.79 -34.50 -21.67
C TYR A 69 21.91 -35.34 -22.29
N GLY A 70 21.55 -36.55 -22.68
CA GLY A 70 22.36 -37.43 -23.50
C GLY A 70 21.74 -37.71 -24.86
N ARG A 71 22.58 -38.09 -25.82
CA ARG A 71 22.14 -38.75 -27.06
C ARG A 71 22.11 -40.25 -26.83
N SER A 72 20.98 -40.85 -27.15
CA SER A 72 20.70 -42.27 -26.93
C SER A 72 20.67 -43.06 -28.23
N PHE A 73 21.03 -44.34 -28.14
CA PHE A 73 21.09 -45.25 -29.26
C PHE A 73 20.56 -46.63 -28.84
N GLN A 74 19.88 -47.32 -29.76
CA GLN A 74 19.69 -48.76 -29.63
C GLN A 74 20.91 -49.45 -30.24
N MET A 75 21.65 -50.19 -29.43
CA MET A 75 22.81 -50.96 -29.87
C MET A 75 22.37 -52.09 -30.81
N SER A 76 23.14 -52.32 -31.86
CA SER A 76 22.93 -53.47 -32.76
C SER A 76 23.29 -54.80 -32.08
N ASP A 77 24.29 -54.77 -31.19
CA ASP A 77 24.67 -55.88 -30.32
C ASP A 77 24.80 -55.35 -28.88
N PRO A 78 23.87 -55.72 -27.96
CA PRO A 78 23.91 -55.26 -26.57
C PRO A 78 25.18 -55.64 -25.79
N SER A 79 25.98 -56.60 -26.28
CA SER A 79 27.27 -56.96 -25.68
C SER A 79 28.40 -56.02 -26.10
N CYS A 80 28.23 -55.26 -27.18
CA CYS A 80 29.21 -54.34 -27.72
C CYS A 80 28.86 -52.89 -27.34
N THR A 81 29.58 -52.33 -26.36
CA THR A 81 29.30 -51.00 -25.78
C THR A 81 30.38 -49.94 -26.04
N GLY A 82 31.43 -50.31 -26.77
CA GLY A 82 32.56 -49.44 -27.11
C GLY A 82 32.27 -48.51 -28.30
N PRO A 83 33.18 -47.55 -28.56
CA PRO A 83 32.95 -46.48 -29.53
C PRO A 83 32.95 -46.91 -31.01
N ASP A 84 33.43 -48.13 -31.29
CA ASP A 84 33.40 -48.74 -32.63
C ASP A 84 32.25 -49.75 -32.80
N CYS A 85 31.40 -49.90 -31.78
CA CYS A 85 30.17 -50.68 -31.86
C CYS A 85 29.09 -49.88 -32.58
N PHE A 86 28.09 -50.58 -33.13
CA PHE A 86 27.07 -49.99 -33.99
C PHE A 86 25.72 -49.82 -33.30
N TYR A 87 24.96 -48.83 -33.76
CA TYR A 87 23.56 -48.62 -33.39
C TYR A 87 22.59 -48.86 -34.57
N THR A 88 21.33 -49.12 -34.26
CA THR A 88 20.24 -49.38 -35.22
C THR A 88 19.45 -48.11 -35.59
N GLY A 89 18.58 -48.24 -36.60
CA GLY A 89 17.81 -47.12 -37.15
C GLY A 89 18.49 -46.46 -38.35
N ASP A 90 17.90 -45.38 -38.82
CA ASP A 90 18.38 -44.61 -39.97
C ASP A 90 18.60 -43.14 -39.59
N ARG A 91 19.02 -42.31 -40.55
CA ARG A 91 19.33 -40.90 -40.34
C ARG A 91 18.17 -40.08 -39.76
N LEU A 92 16.93 -40.49 -40.04
CA LEU A 92 15.71 -39.77 -39.66
C LEU A 92 14.98 -40.45 -38.49
N THR A 93 15.25 -41.73 -38.24
CA THR A 93 14.51 -42.55 -37.28
C THR A 93 15.46 -43.25 -36.32
N SER A 94 15.41 -42.87 -35.04
CA SER A 94 16.08 -43.60 -33.97
C SER A 94 15.17 -44.70 -33.42
N TYR A 95 15.72 -45.89 -33.22
CA TYR A 95 15.04 -47.00 -32.54
C TYR A 95 15.37 -47.07 -31.03
N ALA A 96 16.14 -46.10 -30.51
CA ALA A 96 16.39 -45.99 -29.08
C ALA A 96 15.08 -45.78 -28.31
N ARG A 97 14.92 -46.46 -27.18
CA ARG A 97 13.80 -46.26 -26.26
C ARG A 97 13.71 -44.79 -25.84
N LYS A 98 12.49 -44.23 -25.87
CA LYS A 98 12.21 -42.85 -25.48
C LYS A 98 12.15 -42.67 -23.96
N GLY A 99 12.52 -41.48 -23.48
CA GLY A 99 12.21 -41.04 -22.12
C GLY A 99 10.72 -40.67 -21.97
N ARG A 100 10.16 -40.82 -20.75
CA ARG A 100 8.73 -40.58 -20.47
C ARG A 100 8.30 -39.11 -20.50
N CYS A 101 9.24 -38.17 -20.37
CA CYS A 101 9.00 -36.74 -20.35
C CYS A 101 9.49 -36.06 -21.64
N THR A 102 10.66 -36.47 -22.15
CA THR A 102 11.20 -35.94 -23.42
C THR A 102 10.48 -36.49 -24.65
N ASP A 103 9.91 -37.69 -24.56
CA ASP A 103 9.15 -38.39 -25.62
C ASP A 103 9.81 -38.34 -27.03
N THR A 104 11.15 -38.34 -27.04
CA THR A 104 11.94 -38.21 -28.27
C THR A 104 12.94 -39.36 -28.33
N ALA A 105 12.91 -40.14 -29.41
CA ALA A 105 13.87 -41.23 -29.59
C ALA A 105 15.24 -40.64 -29.95
N GLY A 106 16.31 -41.18 -29.35
CA GLY A 106 17.67 -40.68 -29.53
C GLY A 106 18.05 -39.47 -28.65
N TYR A 107 17.18 -39.06 -27.74
CA TYR A 107 17.38 -37.93 -26.83
C TYR A 107 16.80 -38.26 -25.45
N MET A 108 17.56 -38.03 -24.39
CA MET A 108 17.10 -38.33 -23.03
C MET A 108 17.65 -37.32 -22.02
N SER A 109 16.78 -36.79 -21.16
CA SER A 109 17.19 -35.86 -20.10
C SER A 109 18.03 -36.54 -19.03
N ASN A 110 18.89 -35.80 -18.34
CA ASN A 110 19.62 -36.31 -17.17
C ASN A 110 18.67 -36.82 -16.08
N ALA A 111 17.52 -36.17 -15.91
CA ALA A 111 16.45 -36.61 -15.02
C ALA A 111 15.98 -38.05 -15.34
N GLU A 112 15.70 -38.32 -16.62
CA GLU A 112 15.25 -39.65 -17.08
C GLU A 112 16.38 -40.68 -17.05
N ILE A 113 17.61 -40.31 -17.39
CA ILE A 113 18.78 -41.19 -17.30
C ILE A 113 18.97 -41.68 -15.85
N GLY A 114 18.79 -40.78 -14.87
CA GLY A 114 18.88 -41.12 -13.44
C GLY A 114 17.80 -42.08 -12.93
N GLU A 115 16.65 -42.16 -13.60
CA GLU A 115 15.53 -43.05 -13.25
C GLU A 115 15.76 -44.50 -13.72
N ILE A 116 16.53 -44.71 -14.79
CA ILE A 116 16.68 -46.02 -15.45
C ILE A 116 17.46 -47.04 -14.59
N GLY A 117 18.39 -46.59 -13.74
CA GLY A 117 19.17 -47.48 -12.87
C GLY A 117 20.10 -48.45 -13.61
N GLY A 118 20.47 -48.14 -14.86
CA GLY A 118 21.36 -48.95 -15.69
C GLY A 118 22.82 -48.94 -15.23
N ARG A 119 23.68 -49.72 -15.93
CA ARG A 119 25.13 -49.68 -15.68
C ARG A 119 25.71 -48.40 -16.24
N TYR A 120 26.56 -47.71 -15.49
CA TYR A 120 27.20 -46.49 -15.97
C TYR A 120 28.69 -46.44 -15.63
N TRP A 121 29.46 -45.72 -16.45
CA TRP A 121 30.88 -45.48 -16.22
C TRP A 121 31.33 -44.16 -16.86
N LEU A 122 32.54 -43.71 -16.50
CA LEU A 122 33.21 -42.63 -17.22
C LEU A 122 34.04 -43.26 -18.34
N ASP A 123 33.71 -42.93 -19.59
CA ASP A 123 34.60 -43.21 -20.70
C ASP A 123 35.75 -42.20 -20.68
N ALA A 124 36.97 -42.68 -20.41
CA ALA A 124 38.13 -41.82 -20.20
C ALA A 124 38.58 -41.10 -21.47
N GLU A 125 38.41 -41.74 -22.64
CA GLU A 125 38.87 -41.23 -23.92
C GLU A 125 38.02 -40.03 -24.39
N SER A 126 36.69 -40.20 -24.47
CA SER A 126 35.78 -39.10 -24.78
C SER A 126 35.56 -38.15 -23.59
N ASN A 127 35.94 -38.57 -22.38
CA ASN A 127 35.63 -37.92 -21.12
C ASN A 127 34.13 -37.67 -20.97
N SER A 128 33.33 -38.72 -21.19
CA SER A 128 31.86 -38.66 -21.16
C SER A 128 31.30 -39.73 -20.23
N ARG A 129 30.11 -39.50 -19.66
CA ARG A 129 29.40 -40.56 -18.94
C ARG A 129 28.65 -41.41 -19.95
N ILE A 130 28.80 -42.73 -19.82
CA ILE A 130 28.06 -43.70 -20.61
C ILE A 130 27.12 -44.45 -19.67
N MET A 131 25.86 -44.58 -20.06
CA MET A 131 24.87 -45.42 -19.38
C MET A 131 24.35 -46.47 -20.36
N VAL A 132 24.26 -47.73 -19.90
CA VAL A 132 23.74 -48.86 -20.66
C VAL A 132 22.69 -49.61 -19.85
N ASP A 133 21.55 -49.87 -20.49
CA ASP A 133 20.45 -50.70 -19.98
C ASP A 133 19.91 -51.58 -21.12
N GLY A 134 20.22 -52.88 -21.09
CA GLY A 134 19.90 -53.78 -22.20
C GLY A 134 20.56 -53.33 -23.51
N ASP A 135 19.75 -53.03 -24.52
CA ASP A 135 20.16 -52.50 -25.82
C ASP A 135 20.25 -50.96 -25.85
N LEU A 136 19.83 -50.25 -24.80
CA LEU A 136 19.93 -48.80 -24.71
C LEU A 136 21.35 -48.39 -24.33
N TRP A 137 21.93 -47.48 -25.10
CA TRP A 137 23.20 -46.83 -24.81
C TRP A 137 23.01 -45.31 -24.82
N VAL A 138 23.54 -44.60 -23.83
CA VAL A 138 23.42 -43.15 -23.72
C VAL A 138 24.76 -42.54 -23.33
N ALA A 139 25.22 -41.56 -24.11
CA ALA A 139 26.35 -40.71 -23.71
C ALA A 139 25.84 -39.35 -23.25
N TYR A 140 26.28 -38.90 -22.07
CA TYR A 140 25.80 -37.68 -21.42
C TYR A 140 26.87 -37.06 -20.50
N MET A 141 26.49 -35.97 -19.83
CA MET A 141 27.27 -35.37 -18.74
C MET A 141 26.51 -35.45 -17.41
N ASP A 142 27.12 -35.99 -16.36
CA ASP A 142 26.63 -35.80 -14.99
C ASP A 142 27.19 -34.51 -14.38
N ASP A 143 26.67 -34.11 -13.22
CA ASP A 143 27.08 -32.88 -12.55
C ASP A 143 28.58 -32.88 -12.20
N SER A 144 29.13 -34.03 -11.82
CA SER A 144 30.56 -34.17 -11.51
C SER A 144 31.45 -33.89 -12.73
N LEU A 145 31.02 -34.33 -13.92
CA LEU A 145 31.72 -34.14 -15.17
C LEU A 145 31.58 -32.70 -15.65
N LYS A 146 30.39 -32.10 -15.53
CA LYS A 146 30.17 -30.67 -15.80
C LYS A 146 31.11 -29.81 -14.97
N GLU A 147 31.17 -30.03 -13.65
CA GLU A 147 32.08 -29.29 -12.77
C GLU A 147 33.55 -29.46 -13.17
N SER A 148 33.96 -30.68 -13.51
CA SER A 148 35.33 -30.96 -13.97
C SER A 148 35.65 -30.18 -15.24
N ARG A 149 34.72 -30.14 -16.20
CA ARG A 149 34.87 -29.37 -17.43
C ARG A 149 34.83 -27.86 -17.20
N THR A 150 33.98 -27.36 -16.32
CA THR A 150 33.98 -25.94 -15.91
C THR A 150 35.34 -25.53 -15.35
N ARG A 151 35.94 -26.35 -14.48
CA ARG A 151 37.31 -26.10 -13.96
C ARG A 151 38.36 -26.09 -15.08
N MET A 152 38.23 -26.98 -16.06
CA MET A 152 39.12 -27.02 -17.22
C MET A 152 38.98 -25.75 -18.08
N TYR A 153 37.75 -25.34 -18.43
CA TYR A 153 37.52 -24.16 -19.27
C TYR A 153 37.96 -22.86 -18.58
N LYS A 154 37.82 -22.79 -17.25
CA LYS A 154 38.39 -21.70 -16.45
C LYS A 154 39.91 -21.57 -16.62
N ARG A 155 40.65 -22.69 -16.70
CA ARG A 155 42.11 -22.67 -16.95
C ARG A 155 42.48 -22.16 -18.34
N TYR A 156 41.56 -22.25 -19.30
CA TYR A 156 41.74 -21.72 -20.65
C TYR A 156 41.23 -20.29 -20.84
N ASN A 157 40.90 -19.58 -19.74
CA ASN A 157 40.32 -18.23 -19.77
C ASN A 157 39.05 -18.11 -20.61
N MET A 158 38.28 -19.20 -20.71
CA MET A 158 36.94 -19.14 -21.32
C MET A 158 36.02 -18.30 -20.44
N GLY A 159 35.01 -17.66 -21.05
CA GLY A 159 34.06 -16.78 -20.34
C GLY A 159 33.20 -17.50 -19.29
N GLY A 160 33.04 -18.82 -19.43
CA GLY A 160 32.28 -19.66 -18.50
C GLY A 160 31.69 -20.88 -19.18
N THR A 161 30.67 -21.46 -18.57
CA THR A 161 29.85 -22.54 -19.12
C THR A 161 28.39 -22.15 -19.20
N ILE A 162 27.66 -22.74 -20.14
CA ILE A 162 26.20 -22.59 -20.26
C ILE A 162 25.57 -23.97 -20.43
N ASP A 163 24.51 -24.24 -19.65
CA ASP A 163 23.85 -25.54 -19.60
C ASP A 163 22.63 -25.57 -20.51
N TRP A 164 22.58 -26.56 -21.40
CA TRP A 164 21.38 -26.89 -22.17
C TRP A 164 20.77 -28.20 -21.66
N ALA A 165 19.62 -28.19 -20.98
CA ALA A 165 18.88 -27.05 -20.46
C ALA A 165 18.39 -27.34 -19.04
N VAL A 166 18.03 -26.29 -18.31
CA VAL A 166 17.73 -26.36 -16.86
C VAL A 166 16.59 -27.33 -16.52
N ASP A 167 15.59 -27.48 -17.40
CA ASP A 167 14.43 -28.35 -17.25
C ASP A 167 14.77 -29.85 -17.35
N LEU A 168 15.95 -30.20 -17.86
CA LEU A 168 16.38 -31.58 -18.11
C LEU A 168 17.21 -32.17 -16.96
N VAL A 169 17.59 -31.35 -15.97
CA VAL A 169 18.51 -31.73 -14.90
C VAL A 169 17.87 -32.76 -13.95
N LYS A 170 16.65 -32.51 -13.49
CA LYS A 170 15.94 -33.34 -12.52
C LYS A 170 14.43 -33.18 -12.63
N PHE A 171 13.69 -34.14 -12.10
CA PHE A 171 12.25 -33.97 -11.91
C PHE A 171 11.97 -32.93 -10.82
N HIS A 172 10.90 -32.16 -11.02
CA HIS A 172 10.39 -31.20 -10.07
C HIS A 172 8.96 -31.57 -9.68
N ASP A 173 8.65 -31.40 -8.40
CA ASP A 173 7.27 -31.43 -7.92
C ASP A 173 6.51 -30.20 -8.46
N PRO A 174 5.17 -30.27 -8.55
CA PRO A 174 4.35 -29.10 -8.82
C PRO A 174 4.64 -27.95 -7.83
N PRO A 175 4.43 -26.68 -8.23
CA PRO A 175 4.55 -25.55 -7.32
C PRO A 175 3.70 -25.76 -6.06
N ASN A 176 4.33 -25.75 -4.88
CA ASN A 176 3.66 -26.08 -3.62
C ASN A 176 3.64 -24.95 -2.58
N ILE A 177 4.43 -23.89 -2.75
CA ILE A 177 4.56 -22.78 -1.75
C ILE A 177 4.49 -21.42 -2.44
N PHE A 178 3.52 -21.22 -3.35
CA PHE A 178 3.37 -19.95 -4.05
C PHE A 178 1.93 -19.44 -3.95
N PRO A 179 1.70 -18.20 -3.46
CA PRO A 179 2.70 -17.28 -2.89
C PRO A 179 3.31 -17.77 -1.56
N PRO A 180 4.42 -17.16 -1.08
CA PRO A 180 5.14 -17.60 0.11
C PRO A 180 4.21 -17.85 1.31
N ASN A 181 4.43 -18.95 2.02
CA ASN A 181 3.66 -19.41 3.20
C ASN A 181 2.29 -20.06 2.93
N ILE A 182 1.90 -20.29 1.67
CA ILE A 182 0.68 -21.06 1.37
C ILE A 182 1.08 -22.43 0.81
N ASN A 183 0.90 -23.49 1.60
CA ASN A 183 1.10 -24.86 1.10
C ASN A 183 -0.09 -25.30 0.24
N LEU A 184 0.20 -25.64 -1.01
CA LEU A 184 -0.75 -26.11 -2.00
C LEU A 184 -0.35 -27.54 -2.42
N PRO A 185 -1.13 -28.57 -2.08
CA PRO A 185 -0.88 -29.94 -2.50
C PRO A 185 -1.30 -30.14 -3.97
N LEU A 186 -0.83 -29.29 -4.88
CA LEU A 186 -1.18 -29.35 -6.29
C LEU A 186 -0.54 -30.56 -6.97
N THR A 187 -1.28 -31.16 -7.89
CA THR A 187 -0.75 -32.18 -8.80
C THR A 187 -0.36 -31.55 -10.13
N TRP A 188 0.55 -32.18 -10.88
CA TRP A 188 0.87 -31.74 -12.25
C TRP A 188 -0.35 -31.78 -13.17
N ALA A 189 -1.36 -32.62 -12.87
CA ALA A 189 -2.62 -32.64 -13.60
C ALA A 189 -3.45 -31.37 -13.35
N ALA A 190 -3.54 -30.93 -12.09
CA ALA A 190 -4.19 -29.67 -11.72
C ALA A 190 -3.48 -28.48 -12.38
N VAL A 191 -2.16 -28.37 -12.26
CA VAL A 191 -1.37 -27.29 -12.88
C VAL A 191 -1.60 -27.23 -14.40
N LYS A 192 -1.59 -28.38 -15.07
CA LYS A 192 -1.86 -28.46 -16.52
C LYS A 192 -3.30 -28.08 -16.87
N SER A 193 -4.26 -28.41 -16.02
CA SER A 193 -5.66 -27.98 -16.17
C SER A 193 -5.76 -26.46 -16.07
N ASN A 194 -5.19 -25.86 -15.02
CA ASN A 194 -5.21 -24.41 -14.79
C ASN A 194 -4.64 -23.65 -16.00
N VAL A 195 -3.49 -24.08 -16.52
CA VAL A 195 -2.87 -23.46 -17.71
C VAL A 195 -3.78 -23.54 -18.93
N ARG A 196 -4.48 -24.66 -19.14
CA ARG A 196 -5.42 -24.83 -20.25
C ARG A 196 -6.62 -23.88 -20.15
N TRP A 197 -7.07 -23.58 -18.94
CA TRP A 197 -8.20 -22.70 -18.67
C TRP A 197 -7.81 -21.23 -18.46
N GLY A 198 -6.52 -20.88 -18.60
CA GLY A 198 -6.03 -19.52 -18.39
C GLY A 198 -6.04 -19.09 -16.92
N GLU A 199 -6.07 -20.05 -15.99
CA GLU A 199 -5.99 -19.82 -14.55
C GLU A 199 -4.53 -19.78 -14.07
N SER A 200 -4.32 -19.28 -12.86
CA SER A 200 -3.01 -19.32 -12.22
C SER A 200 -2.53 -20.77 -12.02
N THR A 201 -1.25 -21.04 -12.29
CA THR A 201 -0.61 -22.35 -12.05
C THR A 201 -0.66 -22.80 -10.60
N THR A 202 -0.96 -21.88 -9.69
CA THR A 202 -1.06 -22.11 -8.24
C THR A 202 -2.51 -22.12 -7.76
N CYS A 203 -3.49 -22.01 -8.66
CA CYS A 203 -4.88 -21.99 -8.25
C CYS A 203 -5.36 -23.38 -7.79
N ASP A 204 -5.99 -23.43 -6.62
CA ASP A 204 -6.70 -24.61 -6.12
C ASP A 204 -8.12 -24.18 -5.77
N THR A 205 -9.06 -24.41 -6.69
CA THR A 205 -10.43 -23.89 -6.61
C THR A 205 -11.29 -24.60 -5.56
N GLU A 206 -10.94 -25.85 -5.24
CA GLU A 206 -11.70 -26.74 -4.36
C GLU A 206 -11.18 -26.73 -2.91
N LYS A 207 -9.99 -26.16 -2.67
CA LYS A 207 -9.42 -26.17 -1.33
C LYS A 207 -10.27 -25.36 -0.36
N ARG A 208 -10.60 -26.01 0.75
CA ARG A 208 -11.23 -25.42 1.92
C ARG A 208 -10.43 -25.76 3.17
N THR A 209 -10.44 -24.87 4.16
CA THR A 209 -9.90 -25.08 5.50
C THR A 209 -11.03 -25.07 6.52
N GLY A 210 -10.78 -25.69 7.67
CA GLY A 210 -11.78 -25.77 8.74
C GLY A 210 -13.06 -26.51 8.35
N THR A 211 -14.17 -26.07 8.95
CA THR A 211 -15.51 -26.65 8.89
C THR A 211 -16.57 -25.64 8.45
N TRP A 212 -16.17 -24.42 8.09
CA TRP A 212 -17.08 -23.31 7.79
C TRP A 212 -18.04 -23.61 6.63
N VAL A 213 -17.61 -24.41 5.65
CA VAL A 213 -18.46 -24.85 4.53
C VAL A 213 -19.60 -25.75 4.99
N ASP A 214 -19.39 -26.55 6.04
CA ASP A 214 -20.39 -27.50 6.56
C ASP A 214 -21.50 -26.83 7.37
N LYS A 215 -21.28 -25.57 7.78
CA LYS A 215 -22.20 -24.81 8.62
C LYS A 215 -23.46 -24.44 7.85
N GLN A 216 -24.62 -24.73 8.44
CA GLN A 216 -25.92 -24.50 7.83
C GLN A 216 -26.57 -23.21 8.33
N CYS A 217 -27.46 -22.63 7.53
CA CYS A 217 -28.18 -21.42 7.93
C CYS A 217 -29.23 -21.66 9.03
N THR A 218 -29.42 -22.93 9.43
CA THR A 218 -30.25 -23.35 10.56
C THR A 218 -29.49 -23.39 11.90
N GLU A 219 -28.18 -23.15 11.89
CA GLU A 219 -27.37 -23.09 13.11
C GLU A 219 -27.83 -21.95 14.03
N ASP A 220 -27.74 -22.16 15.35
CA ASP A 220 -28.18 -21.19 16.36
C ASP A 220 -27.49 -19.83 16.19
N ALA A 221 -26.23 -19.82 15.75
CA ALA A 221 -25.45 -18.61 15.45
C ALA A 221 -26.11 -17.72 14.37
N VAL A 222 -26.91 -18.31 13.47
CA VAL A 222 -27.66 -17.59 12.43
C VAL A 222 -29.09 -17.31 12.91
N VAL A 223 -29.80 -18.34 13.39
CA VAL A 223 -31.23 -18.28 13.74
C VAL A 223 -31.48 -17.43 14.99
N TYR A 224 -30.64 -17.57 16.00
CA TYR A 224 -30.76 -16.87 17.28
C TYR A 224 -29.66 -15.82 17.45
N ASN A 225 -29.35 -15.10 16.36
CA ASN A 225 -28.29 -14.09 16.31
C ASN A 225 -28.34 -13.04 17.45
N THR A 226 -29.53 -12.71 17.96
CA THR A 226 -29.71 -11.76 19.07
C THR A 226 -29.39 -12.33 20.46
N ARG A 227 -29.18 -13.64 20.59
CA ARG A 227 -28.88 -14.35 21.85
C ARG A 227 -27.42 -14.77 22.01
N MET A 228 -26.62 -14.60 20.96
CA MET A 228 -25.20 -14.94 20.96
C MET A 228 -24.37 -13.68 20.72
N THR A 229 -23.19 -13.58 21.35
CA THR A 229 -22.29 -12.45 21.07
C THR A 229 -21.76 -12.55 19.64
N ALA A 230 -21.33 -11.42 19.07
CA ALA A 230 -20.80 -11.40 17.70
C ALA A 230 -19.60 -12.37 17.54
N LYS A 231 -18.73 -12.45 18.55
CA LYS A 231 -17.61 -13.40 18.57
C LYS A 231 -18.07 -14.84 18.62
N ASP A 232 -19.02 -15.18 19.48
CA ASP A 232 -19.52 -16.57 19.59
C ASP A 232 -20.15 -17.03 18.27
N ARG A 233 -20.85 -16.12 17.56
CA ARG A 233 -21.41 -16.39 16.23
C ARG A 233 -20.31 -16.67 15.21
N TRP A 234 -19.28 -15.82 15.18
CA TRP A 234 -18.12 -15.95 14.29
C TRP A 234 -17.37 -17.27 14.49
N ASP A 235 -17.12 -17.61 15.75
CA ASP A 235 -16.41 -18.83 16.13
C ASP A 235 -17.26 -20.09 15.86
N ALA A 236 -18.56 -20.06 16.16
CA ALA A 236 -19.47 -21.19 15.91
C ALA A 236 -19.59 -21.56 14.43
N LEU A 237 -19.53 -20.56 13.56
CA LEU A 237 -19.57 -20.71 12.10
C LEU A 237 -18.18 -20.90 11.47
N ASP A 238 -17.12 -20.94 12.28
CA ASP A 238 -15.73 -21.11 11.84
C ASP A 238 -15.30 -20.06 10.80
N CYS A 239 -15.73 -18.82 10.99
CA CYS A 239 -15.52 -17.77 10.00
C CYS A 239 -14.09 -17.30 9.83
N LYS A 240 -13.22 -17.64 10.79
CA LYS A 240 -11.79 -17.49 10.61
C LYS A 240 -11.28 -18.31 9.42
N SER A 241 -11.64 -19.59 9.35
CA SER A 241 -11.23 -20.48 8.25
C SER A 241 -11.83 -20.01 6.92
N GLY A 242 -13.08 -19.55 6.93
CA GLY A 242 -13.72 -18.98 5.73
C GLY A 242 -13.02 -17.74 5.18
N TRP A 243 -12.62 -16.82 6.06
CA TRP A 243 -11.85 -15.63 5.67
C TRP A 243 -10.44 -15.98 5.16
N GLU A 244 -9.76 -16.93 5.81
CA GLU A 244 -8.45 -17.42 5.37
C GLU A 244 -8.53 -18.07 3.98
N ASP A 245 -9.60 -18.80 3.69
CA ASP A 245 -9.85 -19.40 2.39
C ASP A 245 -10.09 -18.37 1.29
N ILE A 246 -10.86 -17.29 1.57
CA ILE A 246 -11.04 -16.16 0.64
C ILE A 246 -9.69 -15.53 0.30
N ILE A 247 -8.89 -15.19 1.32
CA ILE A 247 -7.59 -14.56 1.09
C ILE A 247 -6.67 -15.50 0.30
N LYS A 248 -6.70 -16.78 0.63
CA LYS A 248 -5.94 -17.80 -0.09
C LYS A 248 -6.36 -17.83 -1.56
N ARG A 249 -7.67 -17.95 -1.83
CA ARG A 249 -8.23 -17.96 -3.19
C ARG A 249 -7.75 -16.75 -3.98
N TRP A 250 -7.94 -15.54 -3.44
CA TRP A 250 -7.46 -14.31 -4.04
C TRP A 250 -5.95 -14.37 -4.36
N LYS A 251 -5.12 -14.73 -3.39
CA LYS A 251 -3.66 -14.75 -3.51
C LYS A 251 -3.14 -15.83 -4.48
N THR A 252 -3.83 -16.95 -4.63
CA THR A 252 -3.36 -18.10 -5.42
C THR A 252 -3.99 -18.18 -6.81
N CYS A 253 -5.20 -17.64 -6.98
CA CYS A 253 -6.01 -17.79 -8.19
C CYS A 253 -6.20 -16.48 -8.94
N ASP A 254 -6.64 -15.42 -8.25
CA ASP A 254 -7.33 -14.30 -8.91
C ASP A 254 -6.51 -13.01 -8.96
N ARG A 255 -5.68 -12.73 -7.95
CA ARG A 255 -4.88 -11.48 -7.86
C ARG A 255 -3.99 -11.25 -9.08
N ASP A 256 -3.34 -12.31 -9.54
CA ASP A 256 -2.35 -12.27 -10.62
C ASP A 256 -2.90 -12.91 -11.91
N ARG A 257 -4.23 -13.09 -11.99
CA ARG A 257 -4.92 -13.74 -13.11
C ARG A 257 -4.89 -12.87 -14.38
N PRO A 258 -4.56 -13.43 -15.55
CA PRO A 258 -4.70 -12.72 -16.83
C PRO A 258 -6.15 -12.26 -17.05
N GLY A 259 -6.35 -10.96 -17.34
CA GLY A 259 -7.67 -10.35 -17.51
C GLY A 259 -8.18 -9.57 -16.30
N GLY A 260 -7.65 -9.85 -15.10
CA GLY A 260 -7.95 -9.14 -13.85
C GLY A 260 -9.37 -9.32 -13.34
N VAL A 261 -9.52 -9.59 -12.05
CA VAL A 261 -10.80 -9.51 -11.32
C VAL A 261 -10.57 -8.59 -10.12
N ALA A 262 -11.52 -7.71 -9.82
CA ALA A 262 -11.40 -6.87 -8.63
C ALA A 262 -11.58 -7.73 -7.36
N PHE A 263 -10.92 -7.37 -6.26
CA PHE A 263 -10.94 -8.19 -5.04
C PHE A 263 -12.34 -8.32 -4.43
N ASP A 264 -13.12 -7.24 -4.44
CA ASP A 264 -14.51 -7.24 -4.01
C ASP A 264 -15.40 -8.11 -4.90
N GLU A 265 -15.19 -8.06 -6.22
CA GLU A 265 -15.88 -8.93 -7.18
C GLU A 265 -15.55 -10.41 -6.94
N GLU A 266 -14.28 -10.72 -6.68
CA GLU A 266 -13.84 -12.09 -6.35
C GLU A 266 -14.48 -12.58 -5.05
N ILE A 267 -14.45 -11.78 -3.98
CA ILE A 267 -15.07 -12.15 -2.71
C ILE A 267 -16.58 -12.40 -2.90
N SER A 268 -17.26 -11.50 -3.62
CA SER A 268 -18.69 -11.63 -3.93
C SER A 268 -18.97 -12.93 -4.67
N SER A 269 -18.15 -13.25 -5.67
CA SER A 269 -18.25 -14.48 -6.45
C SER A 269 -17.97 -15.72 -5.60
N TYR A 270 -16.90 -15.72 -4.80
CA TYR A 270 -16.49 -16.86 -3.98
C TYR A 270 -17.51 -17.17 -2.88
N LEU A 271 -18.06 -16.14 -2.25
CA LEU A 271 -19.12 -16.26 -1.26
C LEU A 271 -20.50 -16.50 -1.87
N HIS A 272 -20.64 -16.42 -3.19
CA HIS A 272 -21.91 -16.45 -3.92
C HIS A 272 -22.94 -15.44 -3.40
N ALA A 273 -22.44 -14.26 -3.03
CA ALA A 273 -23.23 -13.15 -2.52
C ALA A 273 -23.38 -12.04 -3.59
N PRO A 274 -24.46 -11.24 -3.58
CA PRO A 274 -25.67 -11.40 -2.77
C PRO A 274 -26.75 -12.20 -3.52
N PRO A 275 -27.43 -13.18 -2.89
CA PRO A 275 -28.89 -13.00 -2.77
C PRO A 275 -29.60 -13.65 -1.54
N LYS A 276 -30.50 -12.88 -0.89
CA LYS A 276 -31.51 -13.26 0.16
C LYS A 276 -30.94 -13.62 1.57
N PRO A 277 -31.77 -13.76 2.65
CA PRO A 277 -31.27 -14.14 3.99
C PRO A 277 -30.43 -15.41 3.91
N CYS A 278 -29.42 -15.57 4.79
CA CYS A 278 -28.41 -16.64 4.80
C CYS A 278 -28.68 -17.76 3.77
N ALA A 279 -27.95 -17.71 2.66
CA ALA A 279 -28.07 -18.65 1.55
C ALA A 279 -26.72 -19.37 1.36
N ALA A 280 -26.55 -20.49 2.04
CA ALA A 280 -25.38 -21.35 1.90
C ALA A 280 -25.58 -22.34 0.75
N GLN A 281 -24.61 -22.43 -0.15
CA GLN A 281 -24.59 -23.43 -1.22
C GLN A 281 -23.81 -24.65 -0.73
N ASN A 282 -24.45 -25.51 0.05
CA ASN A 282 -23.79 -26.72 0.57
C ASN A 282 -24.70 -27.94 0.51
N THR A 283 -25.36 -28.12 -0.63
CA THR A 283 -26.09 -29.35 -0.92
C THR A 283 -25.12 -30.42 -1.44
N PRO A 284 -25.50 -31.71 -1.36
CA PRO A 284 -24.72 -32.78 -1.99
C PRO A 284 -24.56 -32.64 -3.51
N ASN A 285 -25.37 -31.80 -4.17
CA ASN A 285 -25.35 -31.59 -5.61
C ASN A 285 -24.43 -30.44 -6.04
N ASP A 286 -23.94 -29.63 -5.10
CA ASP A 286 -23.05 -28.51 -5.39
C ASP A 286 -21.60 -28.99 -5.61
N GLY A 287 -20.95 -28.44 -6.64
CA GLY A 287 -19.52 -28.65 -6.87
C GLY A 287 -18.68 -28.15 -5.69
N LEU A 288 -17.53 -28.76 -5.43
CA LEU A 288 -16.67 -28.39 -4.29
C LEU A 288 -16.24 -26.91 -4.34
N ASP A 289 -16.06 -26.38 -5.54
CA ASP A 289 -15.76 -24.99 -5.82
C ASP A 289 -16.93 -24.03 -5.55
N ALA A 290 -18.17 -24.49 -5.75
CA ALA A 290 -19.39 -23.75 -5.43
C ALA A 290 -19.77 -23.82 -3.94
N LYS A 291 -19.19 -24.76 -3.18
CA LYS A 291 -19.59 -24.98 -1.80
C LYS A 291 -19.26 -23.81 -0.87
N THR A 292 -20.30 -23.28 -0.23
CA THR A 292 -20.26 -22.22 0.78
C THR A 292 -21.13 -22.61 1.98
N GLY A 293 -20.70 -22.25 3.18
CA GLY A 293 -21.49 -22.44 4.40
C GLY A 293 -22.10 -21.13 4.91
N ALA A 294 -22.84 -21.22 6.01
CA ALA A 294 -23.52 -20.09 6.66
C ALA A 294 -22.57 -18.95 7.05
N CYS A 295 -21.28 -19.22 7.22
CA CYS A 295 -20.30 -18.17 7.42
C CYS A 295 -20.21 -17.17 6.25
N ALA A 296 -20.44 -17.61 5.00
CA ALA A 296 -20.44 -16.73 3.84
C ALA A 296 -21.38 -15.53 4.01
N TYR A 297 -22.53 -15.76 4.66
CA TYR A 297 -23.48 -14.72 5.02
C TYR A 297 -22.90 -13.72 6.04
N GLU A 298 -22.24 -14.19 7.11
CA GLU A 298 -21.62 -13.28 8.10
C GLU A 298 -20.49 -12.47 7.45
N LEU A 299 -19.56 -13.14 6.77
CA LEU A 299 -18.42 -12.50 6.07
C LEU A 299 -18.90 -11.42 5.10
N TRP A 300 -19.91 -11.71 4.28
CA TRP A 300 -20.47 -10.72 3.37
C TRP A 300 -21.08 -9.53 4.11
N ASN A 301 -21.87 -9.77 5.17
CA ASN A 301 -22.47 -8.71 5.97
C ASN A 301 -21.43 -7.81 6.64
N GLU A 302 -20.30 -8.38 7.06
CA GLU A 302 -19.20 -7.59 7.62
C GLU A 302 -18.60 -6.62 6.62
N LEU A 303 -18.33 -7.08 5.40
CA LEU A 303 -17.83 -6.23 4.32
C LEU A 303 -18.87 -5.17 3.93
N VAL A 304 -20.15 -5.53 3.87
CA VAL A 304 -21.26 -4.60 3.66
C VAL A 304 -21.32 -3.56 4.79
N GLN A 305 -21.08 -3.95 6.04
CA GLN A 305 -21.09 -3.03 7.17
C GLN A 305 -19.92 -2.05 7.11
N ILE A 306 -18.73 -2.49 6.72
CA ILE A 306 -17.57 -1.61 6.47
C ILE A 306 -17.88 -0.62 5.34
N HIS A 307 -18.42 -1.12 4.22
CA HIS A 307 -18.85 -0.28 3.10
C HIS A 307 -19.92 0.73 3.53
N THR A 308 -20.90 0.30 4.35
CA THR A 308 -21.97 1.17 4.85
C THR A 308 -21.43 2.31 5.70
N ILE A 309 -20.43 2.05 6.56
CA ILE A 309 -19.77 3.12 7.33
C ILE A 309 -19.09 4.12 6.39
N ILE A 310 -18.37 3.66 5.35
CA ILE A 310 -17.75 4.57 4.36
C ILE A 310 -18.82 5.37 3.59
N LYS A 311 -19.94 4.73 3.22
CA LYS A 311 -21.06 5.37 2.52
C LYS A 311 -21.76 6.42 3.37
N ASP A 312 -22.04 6.11 4.64
CA ASP A 312 -22.66 7.07 5.55
C ASP A 312 -21.73 8.28 5.78
N TYR A 313 -20.42 8.03 5.84
CA TYR A 313 -19.43 9.08 5.91
C TYR A 313 -19.45 10.00 4.67
N TYR A 314 -19.53 9.40 3.47
CA TYR A 314 -19.70 10.14 2.23
C TYR A 314 -20.96 11.03 2.26
N GLY A 315 -22.10 10.49 2.72
CA GLY A 315 -23.35 11.25 2.84
C GLY A 315 -23.27 12.40 3.85
N ALA A 316 -22.60 12.20 4.99
CA ALA A 316 -22.36 13.26 5.97
C ALA A 316 -21.46 14.37 5.41
N LEU A 317 -20.43 13.99 4.65
CA LEU A 317 -19.50 14.92 4.00
C LEU A 317 -20.19 15.75 2.90
N GLU A 318 -21.04 15.12 2.08
CA GLU A 318 -21.83 15.81 1.06
C GLU A 318 -22.83 16.81 1.69
N SER A 319 -23.47 16.41 2.80
CA SER A 319 -24.39 17.26 3.54
C SER A 319 -23.67 18.46 4.17
N ALA A 320 -22.50 18.24 4.78
CA ALA A 320 -21.65 19.31 5.31
C ALA A 320 -21.19 20.27 4.22
N GLY A 321 -20.72 19.74 3.08
CA GLY A 321 -20.34 20.54 1.91
C GLY A 321 -21.48 21.43 1.42
N THR A 322 -22.68 20.86 1.31
CA THR A 322 -23.88 21.61 0.92
C THR A 322 -24.18 22.75 1.92
N SER A 323 -24.08 22.49 3.22
CA SER A 323 -24.28 23.53 4.24
C SER A 323 -23.25 24.66 4.15
N LEU A 324 -21.96 24.31 3.99
CA LEU A 324 -20.87 25.28 3.83
C LEU A 324 -21.07 26.15 2.59
N ARG A 325 -21.52 25.55 1.48
CA ARG A 325 -21.83 26.28 0.24
C ARG A 325 -22.89 27.35 0.43
N PHE A 326 -23.94 27.08 1.22
CA PHE A 326 -24.99 28.07 1.53
C PHE A 326 -24.49 29.23 2.39
N GLN A 327 -23.46 29.02 3.21
CA GLN A 327 -22.89 30.05 4.08
C GLN A 327 -21.73 30.82 3.44
N LYS A 328 -21.37 30.49 2.18
CA LYS A 328 -20.16 31.00 1.54
C LYS A 328 -20.10 32.53 1.50
N ASP A 329 -21.17 33.20 1.07
CA ASP A 329 -21.14 34.64 0.84
C ASP A 329 -21.02 35.39 2.18
N THR A 330 -21.76 34.94 3.20
CA THR A 330 -21.67 35.48 4.56
C THR A 330 -20.31 35.23 5.20
N PHE A 331 -19.71 34.05 4.98
CA PHE A 331 -18.36 33.73 5.44
C PHE A 331 -17.33 34.69 4.84
N ILE A 332 -17.42 34.91 3.53
CA ILE A 332 -16.55 35.80 2.77
C ILE A 332 -16.68 37.23 3.27
N GLU A 333 -17.90 37.76 3.39
CA GLU A 333 -18.13 39.12 3.88
C GLU A 333 -17.57 39.35 5.28
N THR A 334 -17.62 38.32 6.13
CA THR A 334 -17.17 38.37 7.53
C THR A 334 -15.64 38.39 7.63
N PHE A 335 -14.96 37.42 7.01
CA PHE A 335 -13.52 37.22 7.23
C PHE A 335 -12.62 37.70 6.08
N ALA A 336 -13.15 37.79 4.85
CA ALA A 336 -12.39 38.11 3.64
C ALA A 336 -13.19 38.89 2.57
N PRO A 337 -13.76 40.07 2.88
CA PRO A 337 -14.68 40.80 1.99
C PRO A 337 -14.04 41.37 0.70
N LYS A 338 -12.71 41.44 0.61
CA LYS A 338 -11.94 41.93 -0.54
C LYS A 338 -10.63 41.11 -0.67
N PRO A 339 -10.65 39.90 -1.24
CA PRO A 339 -9.41 39.16 -1.47
C PRO A 339 -8.45 39.98 -2.33
N GLU A 340 -7.23 40.24 -1.84
CA GLU A 340 -6.22 41.05 -2.53
C GLU A 340 -5.35 40.21 -3.49
N ASP A 341 -5.31 38.89 -3.32
CA ASP A 341 -4.33 37.98 -3.95
C ASP A 341 -4.92 36.58 -4.23
N ASP A 342 -5.11 36.24 -5.50
CA ASP A 342 -5.65 34.94 -5.94
C ASP A 342 -4.72 33.75 -5.61
N SER A 343 -3.42 33.98 -5.43
CA SER A 343 -2.49 32.91 -5.03
C SER A 343 -2.75 32.41 -3.61
N LYS A 344 -3.32 33.26 -2.74
CA LYS A 344 -3.69 32.90 -1.37
C LYS A 344 -4.97 32.05 -1.31
N ILE A 345 -5.81 32.14 -2.34
CA ILE A 345 -7.00 31.29 -2.51
C ILE A 345 -6.57 29.84 -2.77
N PHE A 346 -5.56 29.64 -3.62
CA PHE A 346 -5.02 28.31 -3.87
C PHE A 346 -4.39 27.70 -2.61
N GLU A 347 -3.70 28.50 -1.79
CA GLU A 347 -3.17 28.03 -0.48
C GLU A 347 -4.29 27.64 0.50
N LEU A 348 -5.40 28.40 0.52
CA LEU A 348 -6.61 28.03 1.26
C LEU A 348 -7.15 26.68 0.79
N PHE A 349 -7.24 26.45 -0.53
CA PHE A 349 -7.67 25.17 -1.10
C PHE A 349 -6.80 24.01 -0.60
N LEU A 350 -5.46 24.15 -0.69
CA LEU A 350 -4.52 23.13 -0.24
C LEU A 350 -4.62 22.84 1.27
N THR A 351 -4.91 23.86 2.08
CA THR A 351 -5.05 23.72 3.54
C THR A 351 -6.33 22.96 3.91
N LEU A 352 -7.40 23.17 3.15
CA LEU A 352 -8.71 22.56 3.41
C LEU A 352 -8.85 21.14 2.81
N MET A 353 -8.03 20.80 1.83
CA MET A 353 -8.13 19.54 1.10
C MET A 353 -7.98 18.29 2.01
N PRO A 354 -7.03 18.20 2.97
CA PRO A 354 -6.86 17.00 3.81
C PRO A 354 -7.94 16.77 4.88
N ILE A 355 -8.87 17.73 5.11
CA ILE A 355 -9.81 17.72 6.25
C ILE A 355 -10.62 16.42 6.38
N PRO A 356 -11.26 15.91 5.31
CA PRO A 356 -12.12 14.74 5.43
C PRO A 356 -11.36 13.56 6.02
N LEU A 357 -10.20 13.26 5.44
CA LEU A 357 -9.43 12.06 5.76
C LEU A 357 -8.62 12.19 7.05
N THR A 358 -8.21 13.40 7.45
CA THR A 358 -7.30 13.59 8.59
C THR A 358 -7.98 14.02 9.88
N ALA A 359 -9.16 14.66 9.78
CA ALA A 359 -9.92 15.14 10.92
C ALA A 359 -11.24 14.40 11.09
N ALA A 360 -11.95 14.10 9.99
CA ALA A 360 -13.31 13.55 10.05
C ALA A 360 -13.36 12.01 10.07
N VAL A 361 -12.53 11.31 9.28
CA VAL A 361 -12.44 9.84 9.29
C VAL A 361 -12.21 9.26 10.69
N PRO A 362 -11.23 9.71 11.51
CA PRO A 362 -11.01 9.10 12.82
C PRO A 362 -12.21 9.25 13.77
N ARG A 363 -12.93 10.37 13.70
CA ARG A 363 -14.16 10.58 14.47
C ARG A 363 -15.27 9.68 13.94
N PHE A 364 -15.54 9.73 12.64
CA PHE A 364 -16.63 8.99 12.03
C PHE A 364 -16.49 7.49 12.27
N PHE A 365 -15.33 6.93 11.91
CA PHE A 365 -15.07 5.50 12.08
C PHE A 365 -14.93 5.11 13.55
N GLY A 366 -14.20 5.88 14.35
CA GLY A 366 -14.07 5.60 15.78
C GLY A 366 -15.45 5.53 16.46
N THR A 367 -16.40 6.37 16.04
CA THR A 367 -17.77 6.40 16.58
C THR A 367 -18.67 5.34 15.96
N ALA A 368 -18.53 5.06 14.67
CA ALA A 368 -19.22 3.97 13.99
C ALA A 368 -18.86 2.62 14.64
N LEU A 369 -17.57 2.38 14.86
CA LEU A 369 -17.09 1.20 15.58
C LEU A 369 -17.67 1.15 17.00
N LYS A 370 -17.60 2.22 17.79
CA LYS A 370 -18.19 2.26 19.15
C LYS A 370 -19.69 1.94 19.19
N SER A 371 -20.44 2.26 18.13
CA SER A 371 -21.87 1.91 18.05
C SER A 371 -22.12 0.45 17.71
N MET A 372 -21.13 -0.30 17.25
CA MET A 372 -21.31 -1.73 17.00
C MET A 372 -21.34 -2.51 18.32
N LYS A 373 -22.12 -3.58 18.37
CA LYS A 373 -22.33 -4.38 19.59
C LYS A 373 -21.02 -4.92 20.16
N TYR A 374 -20.10 -5.38 19.31
CA TYR A 374 -18.78 -5.86 19.72
C TYR A 374 -17.99 -4.82 20.53
N PHE A 375 -17.98 -3.56 20.06
CA PHE A 375 -17.21 -2.48 20.70
C PHE A 375 -18.02 -1.70 21.74
N SER A 376 -19.33 -1.92 21.86
CA SER A 376 -20.17 -1.17 22.81
C SER A 376 -19.70 -1.38 24.26
N GLY A 377 -19.57 -0.29 25.03
CA GLY A 377 -19.14 -0.33 26.44
C GLY A 377 -17.62 -0.38 26.70
N VAL A 378 -16.77 0.10 25.78
CA VAL A 378 -15.29 0.13 25.91
C VAL A 378 -14.82 0.63 27.29
N THR A 379 -14.41 -0.30 28.17
CA THR A 379 -13.85 0.02 29.50
C THR A 379 -12.65 -0.88 29.85
N GLY A 380 -11.89 -1.34 28.84
CA GLY A 380 -10.57 -1.99 29.03
C GLY A 380 -10.35 -3.26 28.20
N GLY A 381 -9.11 -3.77 28.24
CA GLY A 381 -8.70 -5.06 27.65
C GLY A 381 -8.63 -5.12 26.12
N ASP A 382 -8.76 -6.33 25.57
CA ASP A 382 -8.56 -6.64 24.15
C ASP A 382 -9.53 -5.90 23.20
N ARG A 383 -10.75 -5.59 23.66
CA ARG A 383 -11.73 -4.84 22.85
C ARG A 383 -11.34 -3.38 22.63
N LYS A 384 -10.72 -2.76 23.65
CA LYS A 384 -10.14 -1.41 23.50
C LYS A 384 -9.00 -1.46 22.50
N ALA A 385 -8.11 -2.45 22.62
CA ALA A 385 -7.01 -2.64 21.69
C ALA A 385 -7.50 -2.89 20.24
N ALA A 386 -8.55 -3.70 20.06
CA ALA A 386 -9.16 -3.94 18.74
C ALA A 386 -9.80 -2.68 18.14
N TRP A 387 -10.51 -1.89 18.95
CA TRP A 387 -11.07 -0.60 18.53
C TRP A 387 -9.96 0.39 18.10
N GLU A 388 -8.90 0.48 18.91
CA GLU A 388 -7.74 1.33 18.62
C GLU A 388 -7.05 0.87 17.32
N ALA A 389 -6.76 -0.42 17.18
CA ALA A 389 -6.10 -0.98 16.01
C ALA A 389 -6.91 -0.77 14.71
N GLY A 390 -8.22 -1.04 14.73
CA GLY A 390 -9.10 -0.83 13.57
C GLY A 390 -9.17 0.64 13.16
N THR A 391 -9.31 1.54 14.14
CA THR A 391 -9.33 2.99 13.88
C THR A 391 -7.99 3.49 13.35
N ILE A 392 -6.87 3.08 13.96
CA ILE A 392 -5.51 3.51 13.54
C ILE A 392 -5.21 3.09 12.11
N THR A 393 -5.48 1.84 11.77
CA THR A 393 -5.11 1.29 10.46
C THR A 393 -5.86 2.04 9.34
N LEU A 394 -7.16 2.28 9.52
CA LEU A 394 -7.95 3.02 8.56
C LEU A 394 -7.53 4.50 8.45
N VAL A 395 -7.20 5.14 9.58
CA VAL A 395 -6.68 6.52 9.60
C VAL A 395 -5.33 6.61 8.89
N GLY A 396 -4.49 5.57 8.98
CA GLY A 396 -3.27 5.45 8.20
C GLY A 396 -3.55 5.43 6.70
N THR A 397 -4.48 4.58 6.26
CA THR A 397 -4.92 4.51 4.84
C THR A 397 -5.48 5.85 4.35
N ALA A 398 -6.39 6.46 5.11
CA ALA A 398 -6.96 7.77 4.81
C ALA A 398 -5.88 8.87 4.75
N SER A 399 -4.93 8.86 5.67
CA SER A 399 -3.81 9.81 5.68
C SER A 399 -2.91 9.68 4.45
N SER A 400 -2.67 8.46 3.95
CA SER A 400 -1.91 8.23 2.72
C SER A 400 -2.62 8.86 1.51
N ILE A 401 -3.93 8.65 1.40
CA ILE A 401 -4.74 9.21 0.30
C ILE A 401 -4.75 10.74 0.37
N ALA A 402 -4.89 11.32 1.57
CA ALA A 402 -4.82 12.77 1.76
C ALA A 402 -3.47 13.34 1.31
N LYS A 403 -2.36 12.65 1.60
CA LYS A 403 -1.01 13.06 1.14
C LYS A 403 -0.89 13.01 -0.37
N GLU A 404 -1.39 11.94 -1.00
CA GLU A 404 -1.38 11.79 -2.46
C GLU A 404 -2.22 12.87 -3.14
N ALA A 405 -3.41 13.14 -2.62
CA ALA A 405 -4.28 14.20 -3.11
C ALA A 405 -3.62 15.59 -2.95
N LEU A 406 -2.93 15.83 -1.83
CA LEU A 406 -2.21 17.09 -1.60
C LEU A 406 -1.03 17.27 -2.55
N ALA A 407 -0.25 16.21 -2.75
CA ALA A 407 0.87 16.21 -3.68
C ALA A 407 0.38 16.45 -5.13
N SER A 408 -0.75 15.83 -5.52
CA SER A 408 -1.37 16.05 -6.83
C SER A 408 -1.86 17.50 -6.99
N ALA A 409 -2.66 17.98 -6.03
CA ALA A 409 -3.19 19.34 -6.03
C ALA A 409 -2.08 20.40 -6.06
N SER A 410 -1.01 20.22 -5.29
CA SER A 410 0.12 21.17 -5.25
C SER A 410 0.84 21.34 -6.60
N LYS A 411 0.77 20.34 -7.48
CA LYS A 411 1.38 20.37 -8.82
C LYS A 411 0.46 20.99 -9.87
N ALA A 412 -0.85 20.87 -9.69
CA ALA A 412 -1.86 21.47 -10.55
C ALA A 412 -2.08 22.93 -10.15
N ARG A 413 -1.27 23.85 -10.68
CA ARG A 413 -1.42 25.29 -10.43
C ARG A 413 -2.54 25.85 -11.30
N GLU A 414 -3.78 25.66 -10.85
CA GLU A 414 -4.94 26.30 -11.47
C GLU A 414 -5.28 27.60 -10.73
N GLU A 415 -5.60 28.66 -11.49
CA GLU A 415 -6.21 29.87 -10.93
C GLU A 415 -7.65 29.53 -10.51
N ILE A 416 -7.85 29.30 -9.21
CA ILE A 416 -9.17 29.01 -8.65
C ILE A 416 -9.79 30.35 -8.26
N ALA A 417 -10.89 30.73 -8.93
CA ALA A 417 -11.67 31.87 -8.50
C ALA A 417 -12.22 31.61 -7.09
N PHE A 418 -12.19 32.62 -6.23
CA PHE A 418 -12.62 32.50 -4.83
C PHE A 418 -14.05 31.94 -4.67
N ASN A 419 -14.93 32.23 -5.63
CA ASN A 419 -16.32 31.79 -5.60
C ASN A 419 -16.52 30.31 -5.92
N ASP A 420 -15.53 29.68 -6.57
CA ASP A 420 -15.58 28.28 -7.01
C ASP A 420 -14.81 27.35 -6.06
N ILE A 421 -14.05 27.91 -5.10
CA ILE A 421 -13.23 27.13 -4.18
C ILE A 421 -14.05 26.17 -3.33
N PHE A 422 -15.23 26.57 -2.85
CA PHE A 422 -16.10 25.71 -2.05
C PHE A 422 -16.57 24.50 -2.84
N ASP A 423 -17.05 24.69 -4.07
CA ASP A 423 -17.52 23.61 -4.94
C ASP A 423 -16.38 22.64 -5.29
N ARG A 424 -15.19 23.19 -5.51
CA ARG A 424 -14.00 22.40 -5.83
C ARG A 424 -13.47 21.61 -4.63
N ILE A 425 -13.47 22.20 -3.44
CA ILE A 425 -13.11 21.51 -2.19
C ILE A 425 -14.07 20.36 -1.94
N ILE A 426 -15.38 20.59 -2.06
CA ILE A 426 -16.39 19.55 -1.82
C ILE A 426 -16.22 18.40 -2.82
N THR A 427 -15.97 18.71 -4.08
CA THR A 427 -15.69 17.69 -5.11
C THR A 427 -14.43 16.90 -4.76
N ALA A 428 -13.33 17.59 -4.44
CA ALA A 428 -12.07 16.94 -4.05
C ALA A 428 -12.20 16.10 -2.76
N TRP A 429 -13.10 16.50 -1.86
CA TRP A 429 -13.42 15.75 -0.65
C TRP A 429 -14.18 14.45 -0.97
N LYS A 430 -15.17 14.49 -1.87
CA LYS A 430 -15.93 13.31 -2.31
C LYS A 430 -15.00 12.30 -3.00
N GLU A 431 -14.16 12.77 -3.92
CA GLU A 431 -13.17 11.92 -4.62
C GLU A 431 -12.18 11.25 -3.65
N GLN A 432 -11.81 11.93 -2.56
CA GLN A 432 -10.95 11.36 -1.53
C GLN A 432 -11.63 10.19 -0.79
N VAL A 433 -12.93 10.27 -0.53
CA VAL A 433 -13.69 9.18 0.10
C VAL A 433 -13.90 8.01 -0.86
N ASP A 434 -14.16 8.29 -2.14
CA ASP A 434 -14.24 7.24 -3.17
C ASP A 434 -12.91 6.48 -3.28
N ARG A 435 -11.79 7.20 -3.27
CA ARG A 435 -10.44 6.60 -3.23
C ARG A 435 -10.22 5.79 -1.96
N LEU A 436 -10.73 6.23 -0.81
CA LEU A 436 -10.66 5.48 0.44
C LEU A 436 -11.39 4.15 0.30
N LEU A 437 -12.59 4.15 -0.27
CA LEU A 437 -13.35 2.93 -0.52
C LEU A 437 -12.58 1.96 -1.42
N VAL A 438 -12.09 2.44 -2.57
CA VAL A 438 -11.29 1.63 -3.51
C VAL A 438 -10.07 1.06 -2.80
N LYS A 439 -9.36 1.88 -2.00
CA LYS A 439 -8.14 1.46 -1.32
C LYS A 439 -8.40 0.37 -0.28
N VAL A 440 -9.49 0.47 0.49
CA VAL A 440 -9.87 -0.53 1.49
C VAL A 440 -10.11 -1.91 0.85
N PHE A 441 -10.64 -1.93 -0.37
CA PHE A 441 -10.99 -3.15 -1.11
C PHE A 441 -10.06 -3.45 -2.30
N ASP A 442 -8.84 -2.88 -2.36
CA ASP A 442 -7.96 -3.05 -3.53
C ASP A 442 -7.22 -4.41 -3.59
N GLY A 443 -7.45 -5.30 -2.62
CA GLY A 443 -6.84 -6.64 -2.57
C GLY A 443 -5.33 -6.67 -2.35
N LYS A 444 -4.69 -5.54 -2.05
CA LYS A 444 -3.26 -5.53 -1.68
C LYS A 444 -3.07 -6.01 -0.25
N ASP A 445 -1.87 -6.50 0.07
CA ASP A 445 -1.60 -7.10 1.38
C ASP A 445 -1.97 -6.18 2.56
N HIS A 446 -1.64 -4.89 2.50
CA HIS A 446 -2.03 -3.93 3.54
C HIS A 446 -3.56 -3.74 3.70
N SER A 447 -4.31 -3.84 2.60
CA SER A 447 -5.77 -3.72 2.58
C SER A 447 -6.42 -5.01 3.09
N ILE A 448 -5.85 -6.16 2.72
CA ILE A 448 -6.22 -7.46 3.28
C ILE A 448 -5.96 -7.47 4.79
N ASP A 449 -4.83 -6.95 5.27
CA ASP A 449 -4.52 -6.86 6.70
C ASP A 449 -5.52 -5.94 7.42
N LEU A 450 -5.87 -4.79 6.82
CA LEU A 450 -6.90 -3.90 7.34
C LEU A 450 -8.24 -4.63 7.46
N LEU A 451 -8.72 -5.23 6.37
CA LEU A 451 -9.99 -5.96 6.36
C LEU A 451 -9.97 -7.13 7.34
N THR A 452 -8.91 -7.92 7.38
CA THR A 452 -8.72 -9.03 8.34
C THR A 452 -8.86 -8.57 9.79
N ASN A 453 -8.25 -7.44 10.14
CA ASN A 453 -8.35 -6.88 11.48
C ASN A 453 -9.77 -6.37 11.80
N LEU A 454 -10.47 -5.84 10.80
CA LEU A 454 -11.83 -5.34 10.92
C LEU A 454 -12.87 -6.46 11.00
N VAL A 455 -12.72 -7.56 10.25
CA VAL A 455 -13.69 -8.68 10.18
C VAL A 455 -13.48 -9.73 11.27
N SER A 456 -12.24 -9.95 11.70
CA SER A 456 -11.92 -10.96 12.71
C SER A 456 -12.75 -10.83 14.00
N ASP A 457 -13.09 -11.97 14.60
CA ASP A 457 -13.93 -12.10 15.81
C ASP A 457 -15.37 -11.58 15.64
N GLY A 458 -15.88 -11.46 14.42
CA GLY A 458 -17.25 -10.99 14.21
C GLY A 458 -17.41 -9.51 14.55
N LYS A 459 -16.34 -8.71 14.49
CA LYS A 459 -16.35 -7.30 14.92
C LYS A 459 -17.36 -6.46 14.15
N MET A 460 -17.73 -6.90 12.94
CA MET A 460 -18.58 -6.15 12.03
C MET A 460 -20.01 -6.69 11.91
N ILE A 461 -20.35 -7.78 12.60
CA ILE A 461 -21.71 -8.33 12.62
C ILE A 461 -22.51 -7.90 13.86
N GLY A 462 -23.83 -8.04 13.76
CA GLY A 462 -24.75 -7.89 14.88
C GLY A 462 -24.62 -9.02 15.91
N GLY A 463 -25.27 -8.86 17.05
CA GLY A 463 -25.29 -9.88 18.09
C GLY A 463 -25.89 -9.39 19.40
N MET A 464 -25.91 -10.29 20.38
CA MET A 464 -26.19 -9.96 21.77
C MET A 464 -25.13 -9.00 22.32
N SER A 465 -25.58 -7.95 23.01
CA SER A 465 -24.71 -7.14 23.87
C SER A 465 -24.42 -7.95 25.13
N ASP A 466 -23.16 -8.06 25.52
CA ASP A 466 -22.78 -8.67 26.80
C ASP A 466 -22.94 -7.70 28.00
N ARG A 467 -23.58 -6.53 27.78
CA ARG A 467 -23.87 -5.52 28.80
C ARG A 467 -25.30 -4.96 28.72
N PRO A 468 -25.88 -4.49 29.85
CA PRO A 468 -27.20 -3.85 29.88
C PRO A 468 -27.26 -2.60 28.99
N ALA A 469 -28.41 -2.43 28.34
CA ALA A 469 -28.67 -1.57 27.18
C ALA A 469 -28.65 -0.04 27.41
N ASN A 470 -27.90 0.46 28.39
CA ASN A 470 -28.04 1.86 28.82
C ASN A 470 -27.27 2.88 27.94
N ASP A 471 -26.36 2.43 27.06
CA ASP A 471 -25.53 3.31 26.21
C ASP A 471 -25.75 3.13 24.70
N TYR A 472 -26.68 2.27 24.28
CA TYR A 472 -26.98 2.09 22.85
C TYR A 472 -28.05 3.10 22.40
N ASN A 473 -27.61 4.31 22.07
CA ASN A 473 -28.46 5.30 21.43
C ASN A 473 -28.31 5.18 19.91
N ALA A 474 -29.28 4.53 19.25
CA ALA A 474 -29.46 4.63 17.81
C ALA A 474 -29.97 6.03 17.50
N ASP A 475 -29.06 7.00 17.54
CA ASP A 475 -29.42 8.41 17.62
C ASP A 475 -29.35 9.06 16.23
N TYR A 476 -30.51 9.50 15.73
CA TYR A 476 -30.61 10.38 14.57
C TYR A 476 -29.75 11.66 14.74
N THR A 477 -29.43 12.04 15.99
CA THR A 477 -28.53 13.15 16.35
C THR A 477 -27.07 12.89 15.95
N LYS A 478 -26.66 11.63 15.74
CA LYS A 478 -25.25 11.28 15.44
C LYS A 478 -24.80 11.76 14.06
N ASN A 479 -25.59 11.50 13.02
CA ASN A 479 -25.29 11.98 11.66
C ASN A 479 -25.23 13.52 11.64
N TRP A 480 -26.15 14.17 12.34
CA TRP A 480 -26.14 15.61 12.52
C TRP A 480 -24.87 16.12 13.24
N GLN A 481 -24.41 15.44 14.30
CA GLN A 481 -23.17 15.77 15.00
C GLN A 481 -21.93 15.62 14.11
N ASP A 482 -21.89 14.60 13.25
CA ASP A 482 -20.78 14.37 12.32
C ASP A 482 -20.73 15.47 11.24
N ILE A 483 -21.90 15.86 10.69
CA ILE A 483 -22.02 17.02 9.79
C ILE A 483 -21.49 18.29 10.47
N LYS A 484 -21.93 18.59 11.71
CA LYS A 484 -21.49 19.77 12.45
C LYS A 484 -20.01 19.76 12.80
N TYR A 485 -19.42 18.60 13.00
CA TYR A 485 -17.99 18.49 13.22
C TYR A 485 -17.17 18.77 11.96
N ILE A 486 -17.60 18.27 10.79
CA ILE A 486 -16.96 18.59 9.50
C ILE A 486 -17.03 20.10 9.24
N GLU A 487 -18.20 20.72 9.47
CA GLU A 487 -18.38 22.18 9.36
C GLU A 487 -17.43 22.93 10.32
N ARG A 488 -17.34 22.51 11.58
CA ARG A 488 -16.44 23.11 12.58
C ARG A 488 -14.98 22.99 12.17
N ALA A 489 -14.55 21.81 11.74
CA ALA A 489 -13.18 21.56 11.28
C ALA A 489 -12.83 22.42 10.06
N PHE A 490 -13.79 22.55 9.12
CA PHE A 490 -13.66 23.45 7.98
C PHE A 490 -13.45 24.89 8.43
N HIS A 491 -14.35 25.45 9.24
CA HIS A 491 -14.25 26.84 9.67
C HIS A 491 -12.97 27.11 10.46
N ALA A 492 -12.55 26.17 11.30
CA ALA A 492 -11.33 26.30 12.10
C ALA A 492 -10.07 26.45 11.24
N LEU A 493 -10.05 25.94 10.00
CA LEU A 493 -8.92 26.09 9.08
C LEU A 493 -9.16 27.17 8.02
N ALA A 494 -10.41 27.35 7.60
CA ALA A 494 -10.78 28.33 6.61
C ALA A 494 -10.65 29.76 7.14
N ILE A 495 -10.96 30.00 8.43
CA ILE A 495 -10.90 31.35 9.02
C ILE A 495 -9.47 31.93 9.00
N PRO A 496 -8.44 31.25 9.54
CA PRO A 496 -7.08 31.77 9.47
C PRO A 496 -6.57 31.96 8.04
N ALA A 497 -6.89 31.02 7.14
CA ALA A 497 -6.48 31.13 5.75
C ALA A 497 -7.22 32.25 5.00
N ALA A 498 -8.49 32.52 5.31
CA ALA A 498 -9.25 33.65 4.79
C ALA A 498 -8.65 35.00 5.24
N TRP A 499 -8.26 35.12 6.51
CA TRP A 499 -7.53 36.30 6.98
C TRP A 499 -6.19 36.48 6.25
N ALA A 500 -5.45 35.40 6.02
CA ALA A 500 -4.19 35.45 5.29
C ALA A 500 -4.36 35.91 3.83
N ALA A 501 -5.50 35.57 3.19
CA ALA A 501 -5.82 35.96 1.82
C ALA A 501 -6.31 37.41 1.69
N ASN A 502 -7.12 37.90 2.63
CA ASN A 502 -7.66 39.27 2.60
C ASN A 502 -6.71 40.32 3.20
N ARG A 503 -5.76 39.88 4.04
CA ARG A 503 -4.93 40.72 4.92
C ARG A 503 -5.76 41.47 5.98
N PRO A 504 -5.21 41.73 7.18
CA PRO A 504 -3.85 41.44 7.64
C PRO A 504 -3.57 39.95 7.92
N THR A 505 -2.32 39.49 7.78
CA THR A 505 -1.90 38.09 8.01
C THR A 505 -2.02 37.69 9.48
N PRO A 506 -2.72 36.58 9.80
CA PRO A 506 -2.91 36.17 11.19
C PRO A 506 -1.65 35.55 11.78
N PHE A 507 -1.38 35.89 13.05
CA PHE A 507 -0.33 35.30 13.86
C PHE A 507 -0.69 35.41 15.35
N ILE A 508 0.00 34.66 16.20
CA ILE A 508 -0.22 34.65 17.65
C ILE A 508 0.98 35.28 18.36
N LEU A 509 0.70 36.32 19.15
CA LEU A 509 1.65 36.93 20.06
C LEU A 509 1.74 36.12 21.35
N ASP A 510 2.91 35.57 21.65
CA ASP A 510 3.22 34.95 22.95
C ASP A 510 3.93 35.96 23.86
N PHE A 511 3.27 36.37 24.94
CA PHE A 511 3.79 37.36 25.90
C PHE A 511 4.66 36.77 27.01
N LYS A 512 5.21 35.56 26.82
CA LYS A 512 6.09 34.84 27.77
C LYS A 512 7.11 35.70 28.53
N ASP A 513 7.71 36.71 27.89
CA ASP A 513 8.82 37.50 28.46
C ASP A 513 8.45 38.96 28.81
N ASP A 514 7.22 39.41 28.53
CA ASP A 514 6.79 40.81 28.75
C ASP A 514 5.92 40.98 30.01
N SER A 515 5.65 39.90 30.77
CA SER A 515 5.04 39.97 32.10
C SER A 515 6.02 40.59 33.10
N LYS A 516 6.12 41.92 33.12
CA LYS A 516 6.77 42.65 34.20
C LYS A 516 5.90 42.65 35.44
N THR A 517 5.77 41.52 36.12
CA THR A 517 5.33 41.49 37.52
C THR A 517 6.02 40.34 38.24
N ASN A 518 6.52 40.61 39.43
CA ASN A 518 6.93 39.60 40.41
C ASN A 518 5.71 38.83 40.96
N GLU A 519 4.67 38.63 40.16
CA GLU A 519 3.41 38.01 40.56
C GLU A 519 3.17 36.74 39.76
N GLN A 520 2.58 35.76 40.44
CA GLN A 520 2.39 34.38 40.04
C GLN A 520 1.35 34.19 38.90
N ASP A 521 1.08 35.23 38.10
CA ASP A 521 0.00 35.26 37.11
C ASP A 521 0.42 35.95 35.78
N GLY A 522 0.88 35.15 34.82
CA GLY A 522 1.22 35.61 33.45
C GLY A 522 0.01 35.94 32.56
N CYS A 523 -1.20 36.01 33.14
CA CYS A 523 -2.41 36.47 32.45
C CYS A 523 -2.53 38.01 32.40
N VAL A 524 -1.70 38.77 33.11
CA VAL A 524 -1.75 40.24 33.12
C VAL A 524 -0.65 40.81 32.24
N ILE A 525 -1.04 41.49 31.15
CA ILE A 525 -0.11 42.10 30.18
C ILE A 525 -0.57 43.51 29.78
N ASP A 526 0.38 44.37 29.40
CA ASP A 526 0.09 45.63 28.71
C ASP A 526 0.40 45.50 27.21
N ALA A 527 -0.66 45.27 26.43
CA ALA A 527 -0.56 45.17 24.98
C ALA A 527 -0.76 46.53 24.26
N THR A 528 -1.11 47.59 24.98
CA THR A 528 -1.41 48.93 24.42
C THR A 528 -0.30 49.47 23.52
N PRO A 529 1.01 49.26 23.80
CA PRO A 529 2.08 49.75 22.93
C PRO A 529 2.15 49.10 21.53
N TYR A 530 1.39 48.03 21.29
CA TYR A 530 1.53 47.21 20.08
C TYR A 530 0.36 47.35 19.09
N PHE A 531 -0.82 47.83 19.52
CA PHE A 531 -2.06 47.90 18.73
C PHE A 531 -2.52 49.33 18.45
N GLU A 532 -3.20 49.55 17.32
CA GLU A 532 -3.81 50.85 16.99
C GLU A 532 -5.11 51.07 17.77
N GLU A 533 -5.82 49.97 17.98
CA GLU A 533 -7.14 49.96 18.58
C GLU A 533 -7.07 49.95 20.11
N ARG A 534 -8.16 50.39 20.74
CA ARG A 534 -8.29 50.39 22.21
C ARG A 534 -8.36 48.96 22.76
N ALA A 535 -8.03 48.80 24.05
CA ALA A 535 -8.02 47.52 24.74
C ALA A 535 -9.28 46.66 24.55
N ASN A 536 -10.46 47.28 24.64
CA ASN A 536 -11.73 46.59 24.43
C ASN A 536 -11.87 45.94 23.04
N LYS A 537 -11.10 46.40 22.04
CA LYS A 537 -11.10 45.86 20.69
C LYS A 537 -10.09 44.70 20.58
N TYR A 538 -8.82 44.89 20.94
CA TYR A 538 -7.81 43.82 20.77
C TYR A 538 -8.00 42.68 21.77
N ASN A 539 -8.70 42.91 22.89
CA ASN A 539 -9.07 41.86 23.85
C ASN A 539 -9.96 40.77 23.22
N ALA A 540 -10.61 41.03 22.09
CA ALA A 540 -11.34 39.98 21.36
C ALA A 540 -10.41 38.82 20.96
N GLY A 541 -9.15 39.12 20.63
CA GLY A 541 -8.12 38.14 20.27
C GLY A 541 -7.30 37.60 21.45
N TRP A 542 -7.47 38.13 22.67
CA TRP A 542 -6.64 37.78 23.83
C TRP A 542 -7.17 36.55 24.57
N ARG A 543 -6.28 35.62 24.96
CA ARG A 543 -6.59 34.50 25.86
C ARG A 543 -5.46 34.25 26.83
N CYS A 544 -5.80 33.87 28.07
CA CYS A 544 -4.83 33.31 29.00
C CYS A 544 -4.96 31.78 29.06
N ILE A 545 -3.90 31.09 28.65
CA ILE A 545 -3.84 29.62 28.59
C ILE A 545 -2.61 29.19 29.39
N ASP A 546 -2.78 28.31 30.37
CA ASP A 546 -1.70 27.82 31.24
C ASP A 546 -0.88 28.95 31.89
N LYS A 547 -1.56 29.99 32.39
CA LYS A 547 -0.95 31.22 32.95
C LYS A 547 -0.05 31.97 31.97
N ARG A 548 -0.32 31.87 30.68
CA ARG A 548 0.39 32.60 29.62
C ARG A 548 -0.60 33.36 28.76
N SER A 549 -0.31 34.64 28.55
CA SER A 549 -1.12 35.50 27.69
C SER A 549 -0.74 35.35 26.24
N TYR A 550 -1.75 35.08 25.41
CA TYR A 550 -1.64 35.03 23.97
C TYR A 550 -2.61 36.04 23.35
N ILE A 551 -2.24 36.68 22.23
CA ILE A 551 -3.16 37.48 21.44
C ILE A 551 -3.10 37.03 19.98
N LEU A 552 -4.22 36.57 19.44
CA LEU A 552 -4.42 36.33 18.02
C LEU A 552 -4.65 37.68 17.31
N ALA A 553 -3.71 38.06 16.44
CA ALA A 553 -3.66 39.37 15.82
C ALA A 553 -3.31 39.28 14.34
N GLY A 554 -3.44 40.40 13.62
CA GLY A 554 -3.07 40.54 12.23
C GLY A 554 -1.88 41.47 12.02
N VAL A 555 -1.08 41.22 10.98
CA VAL A 555 -0.04 42.12 10.49
C VAL A 555 -0.20 42.45 9.00
N ASP A 556 0.01 43.70 8.61
CA ASP A 556 0.06 44.09 7.19
C ASP A 556 1.44 43.76 6.57
N ASP A 557 1.47 43.62 5.25
CA ASP A 557 2.71 43.37 4.49
C ASP A 557 3.53 44.61 4.19
N THR A 558 2.86 45.76 4.14
CA THR A 558 3.47 47.02 3.74
C THR A 558 3.68 47.90 4.97
N PRO A 559 4.90 48.40 5.21
CA PRO A 559 5.07 49.54 6.09
C PRO A 559 4.32 50.71 5.44
N LYS A 560 3.22 51.18 6.04
CA LYS A 560 2.46 52.34 5.55
C LYS A 560 3.41 53.53 5.34
N THR A 561 3.69 53.82 4.06
CA THR A 561 4.32 55.04 3.50
C THR A 561 5.52 55.62 4.25
N CYS A 562 6.74 55.34 3.77
CA CYS A 562 7.86 56.25 4.02
C CYS A 562 7.57 57.57 3.29
N ARG A 563 7.59 58.71 4.00
CA ARG A 563 7.57 60.03 3.34
C ARG A 563 8.79 60.12 2.42
N GLN A 564 8.57 60.43 1.14
CA GLN A 564 9.66 60.71 0.20
C GLN A 564 10.55 61.83 0.77
N GLY A 565 11.85 61.55 0.95
CA GLY A 565 12.86 62.55 1.30
C GLY A 565 13.59 62.37 2.64
N THR A 566 13.26 61.37 3.47
CA THR A 566 14.02 61.08 4.71
C THR A 566 14.49 59.62 4.75
N SER A 567 15.78 59.39 5.02
CA SER A 567 16.41 58.06 5.18
C SER A 567 15.92 57.28 6.42
N LEU A 568 14.99 57.85 7.20
CA LEU A 568 14.34 57.23 8.33
C LEU A 568 12.87 57.01 8.01
N CYS A 569 12.51 55.77 7.67
CA CYS A 569 11.12 55.32 7.74
C CYS A 569 10.75 55.30 9.23
N VAL A 570 9.97 56.27 9.69
CA VAL A 570 9.37 56.21 11.04
C VAL A 570 8.20 55.23 10.94
N PRO A 571 8.32 54.02 11.53
CA PRO A 571 7.23 53.06 11.49
C PRO A 571 6.03 53.60 12.26
N PRO A 572 4.79 53.23 11.91
CA PRO A 572 3.65 53.54 12.77
C PRO A 572 3.92 53.02 14.18
N LYS A 573 3.49 53.78 15.21
CA LYS A 573 3.66 53.39 16.63
C LYS A 573 3.01 52.04 16.96
N ASN A 574 2.10 51.59 16.11
CA ASN A 574 1.18 50.50 16.33
C ASN A 574 1.31 49.51 15.16
N TYR A 575 1.73 48.28 15.46
CA TYR A 575 2.25 47.33 14.47
C TYR A 575 1.25 46.22 14.13
N PHE A 576 0.33 45.95 15.06
CA PHE A 576 -0.60 44.84 14.97
C PHE A 576 -2.03 45.37 14.89
N LYS A 577 -2.86 44.62 14.17
CA LYS A 577 -4.26 44.93 13.92
C LYS A 577 -5.16 43.82 14.45
N ILE A 578 -6.43 44.16 14.58
CA ILE A 578 -7.46 43.19 14.89
C ILE A 578 -7.94 42.55 13.58
N LEU A 579 -8.08 41.23 13.61
CA LEU A 579 -8.58 40.46 12.48
C LEU A 579 -10.08 40.67 12.32
N LYS A 580 -10.54 40.90 11.08
CA LYS A 580 -11.95 41.16 10.82
C LYS A 580 -12.81 39.94 11.20
N GLY A 581 -13.94 40.15 11.87
CA GLY A 581 -14.86 39.08 12.26
C GLY A 581 -14.39 38.25 13.45
N ILE A 582 -13.26 38.61 14.09
CA ILE A 582 -12.79 37.93 15.31
C ILE A 582 -13.79 38.05 16.46
N GLU A 583 -14.61 39.10 16.45
CA GLU A 583 -15.72 39.33 17.36
C GLU A 583 -16.87 38.33 17.21
N ASP A 584 -16.96 37.57 16.11
CA ASP A 584 -17.93 36.50 15.94
C ASP A 584 -17.46 35.17 16.57
N LEU A 585 -16.18 35.10 17.00
CA LEU A 585 -15.52 33.92 17.58
C LEU A 585 -15.48 33.98 19.13
N GLN A 586 -16.57 34.45 19.74
CA GLN A 586 -16.71 34.67 21.18
C GLN A 586 -16.76 33.37 21.98
N GLU A 587 -16.63 33.49 23.30
CA GLU A 587 -16.82 32.40 24.25
C GLU A 587 -18.05 32.64 25.15
N PRO A 588 -18.93 31.63 25.32
CA PRO A 588 -18.96 30.36 24.61
C PRO A 588 -19.27 30.56 23.10
N GLY A 589 -18.74 29.67 22.25
CA GLY A 589 -18.87 29.77 20.80
C GLY A 589 -20.31 29.96 20.35
N THR A 590 -20.55 30.97 19.50
CA THR A 590 -21.88 31.16 18.90
C THR A 590 -22.20 30.02 17.94
N ALA A 591 -23.47 29.82 17.60
CA ALA A 591 -23.85 28.81 16.59
C ALA A 591 -23.26 29.09 15.19
N LYS A 592 -22.74 30.30 14.96
CA LYS A 592 -22.03 30.63 13.72
C LYS A 592 -20.70 29.88 13.65
N TRP A 593 -20.25 29.63 12.43
CA TRP A 593 -18.89 29.12 12.15
C TRP A 593 -18.57 27.80 12.86
N GLY A 594 -19.57 26.95 13.09
CA GLY A 594 -19.41 25.66 13.77
C GLY A 594 -18.94 25.78 15.22
N HIS A 595 -19.25 26.88 15.92
CA HIS A 595 -18.82 27.15 17.30
C HIS A 595 -17.29 27.28 17.47
N VAL A 596 -16.56 27.64 16.41
CA VAL A 596 -15.12 27.95 16.50
C VAL A 596 -14.92 29.20 17.36
N THR A 597 -13.98 29.12 18.31
CA THR A 597 -13.61 30.23 19.20
C THR A 597 -12.16 30.65 19.01
N VAL A 598 -11.79 31.87 19.43
CA VAL A 598 -10.38 32.30 19.44
C VAL A 598 -9.53 31.38 20.32
N ASN A 599 -10.07 30.90 21.44
CA ASN A 599 -9.37 29.95 22.31
C ASN A 599 -9.06 28.62 21.60
N ASP A 600 -9.97 28.14 20.75
CA ASP A 600 -9.71 26.94 19.94
C ASP A 600 -8.52 27.11 18.99
N LEU A 601 -8.49 28.26 18.29
CA LEU A 601 -7.43 28.57 17.33
C LEU A 601 -6.06 28.71 18.02
N ILE A 602 -6.02 29.41 19.17
CA ILE A 602 -4.78 29.62 19.92
C ILE A 602 -4.29 28.29 20.52
N ILE A 603 -5.13 27.54 21.23
CA ILE A 603 -4.71 26.26 21.84
C ILE A 603 -4.24 25.30 20.74
N GLY A 604 -4.97 25.20 19.63
CA GLY A 604 -4.58 24.35 18.51
C GLY A 604 -3.21 24.71 17.96
N ALA A 605 -2.95 25.99 17.72
CA ALA A 605 -1.67 26.45 17.19
C ALA A 605 -0.52 26.21 18.19
N VAL A 606 -0.76 26.47 19.48
CA VAL A 606 0.21 26.21 20.56
C VAL A 606 0.54 24.71 20.65
N ASN A 607 -0.46 23.85 20.49
CA ASN A 607 -0.26 22.41 20.47
C ASN A 607 0.57 21.97 19.25
N THR A 608 0.32 22.53 18.06
CA THR A 608 1.16 22.32 16.87
C THR A 608 2.60 22.80 17.09
N PHE A 609 2.79 23.97 17.68
CA PHE A 609 4.11 24.53 18.00
C PHE A 609 4.89 23.65 18.99
N LYS A 610 4.22 23.18 20.06
CA LYS A 610 4.78 22.22 21.03
C LYS A 610 5.14 20.88 20.37
N MET A 611 4.29 20.35 19.49
CA MET A 611 4.56 19.13 18.73
C MET A 611 5.83 19.24 17.88
N HIS A 612 6.16 20.45 17.42
CA HIS A 612 7.37 20.78 16.66
C HIS A 612 8.52 21.33 17.51
N TYR A 613 8.52 21.06 18.82
CA TYR A 613 9.59 21.47 19.74
C TYR A 613 9.83 22.98 19.75
N GLY A 614 8.77 23.77 19.59
CA GLY A 614 8.83 25.23 19.57
C GLY A 614 9.26 25.82 18.23
N ARG A 615 8.85 25.18 17.13
CA ARG A 615 9.11 25.66 15.75
C ARG A 615 7.80 25.88 14.99
N ASN A 616 7.78 26.92 14.16
CA ASN A 616 6.65 27.26 13.31
C ASN A 616 6.70 26.45 12.02
N VAL A 617 5.96 25.34 12.02
CA VAL A 617 5.76 24.48 10.85
C VAL A 617 4.38 24.73 10.27
N MET A 618 4.32 25.51 9.19
CA MET A 618 3.06 25.93 8.56
C MET A 618 2.60 25.02 7.42
N ASN A 619 3.37 23.98 7.09
CA ASN A 619 2.96 22.98 6.10
C ASN A 619 2.17 21.84 6.78
N PRO A 620 0.88 21.64 6.46
CA PRO A 620 0.08 20.55 7.01
C PRO A 620 0.65 19.15 6.71
N ALA A 621 1.26 18.95 5.54
CA ALA A 621 1.85 17.67 5.15
C ALA A 621 2.93 17.21 6.15
N SER A 622 3.79 18.14 6.58
CA SER A 622 4.87 17.86 7.52
C SER A 622 4.37 17.50 8.91
N SER A 623 3.24 18.07 9.34
CA SER A 623 2.56 17.64 10.57
C SER A 623 2.00 16.23 10.43
N LEU A 624 1.37 15.89 9.29
CA LEU A 624 0.84 14.54 9.03
C LEU A 624 1.93 13.45 9.05
N ASP A 625 3.13 13.73 8.56
CA ASP A 625 4.24 12.77 8.62
C ASP A 625 4.66 12.46 10.06
N LYS A 626 4.75 13.48 10.90
CA LYS A 626 5.16 13.32 12.31
C LYS A 626 4.13 12.55 13.13
N ILE A 627 2.85 12.74 12.82
CA ILE A 627 1.72 12.03 13.43
C ILE A 627 1.80 10.52 13.14
N ASN A 628 2.09 10.14 11.90
CA ASN A 628 2.10 8.74 11.49
C ASN A 628 3.25 7.92 12.10
N ASN A 629 4.29 8.58 12.61
CA ASN A 629 5.50 7.94 13.11
C ASN A 629 5.50 7.63 14.62
N SER A 630 4.42 7.90 15.37
CA SER A 630 4.36 7.52 16.80
C SER A 630 3.02 6.90 17.21
N LYS A 631 2.98 5.58 17.40
CA LYS A 631 1.78 4.82 17.81
C LYS A 631 1.13 5.36 19.10
N GLU A 632 1.91 5.75 20.11
CA GLU A 632 1.38 6.25 21.39
C GLU A 632 0.68 7.61 21.29
N LYS A 633 1.23 8.57 20.53
CA LYS A 633 0.56 9.88 20.33
C LYS A 633 -0.67 9.78 19.43
N THR A 634 -0.73 8.78 18.55
CA THR A 634 -1.90 8.51 17.71
C THR A 634 -3.08 8.04 18.56
N ILE A 635 -2.88 7.23 19.61
CA ILE A 635 -3.95 6.75 20.49
C ILE A 635 -4.56 7.90 21.31
N GLU A 636 -3.73 8.74 21.95
CA GLU A 636 -4.19 9.92 22.70
C GLU A 636 -4.89 10.93 21.77
N ARG A 637 -4.38 11.11 20.55
CA ARG A 637 -5.02 11.93 19.52
C ARG A 637 -6.34 11.34 19.04
N LEU A 638 -6.47 10.02 18.83
CA LEU A 638 -7.72 9.39 18.41
C LEU A 638 -8.80 9.46 19.49
N GLN A 639 -8.41 9.38 20.76
CA GLN A 639 -9.30 9.61 21.90
C GLN A 639 -9.77 11.08 21.95
N ASN A 640 -8.90 12.05 21.64
CA ASN A 640 -9.25 13.47 21.51
C ASN A 640 -9.99 13.84 20.20
N VAL A 641 -9.79 13.09 19.12
CA VAL A 641 -10.53 13.28 17.85
C VAL A 641 -11.96 12.75 17.99
N ALA A 642 -12.17 11.71 18.81
CA ALA A 642 -13.51 11.27 19.19
C ALA A 642 -14.30 12.34 19.98
N SER A 643 -13.63 13.32 20.60
CA SER A 643 -14.25 14.44 21.30
C SER A 643 -14.44 15.71 20.45
N GLN A 644 -14.31 15.62 19.12
CA GLN A 644 -14.50 16.75 18.19
C GLN A 644 -13.50 17.91 18.37
N ASP A 645 -12.30 17.64 18.88
CA ASP A 645 -11.38 18.71 19.27
C ASP A 645 -10.53 19.24 18.11
N ILE A 646 -10.83 20.46 17.65
CA ILE A 646 -10.02 21.20 16.67
C ILE A 646 -8.71 21.76 17.28
N ARG A 647 -8.47 21.57 18.58
CA ARG A 647 -7.25 21.97 19.29
C ARG A 647 -6.13 20.93 19.21
N ILE A 648 -6.34 19.81 18.52
CA ILE A 648 -5.29 18.78 18.36
C ILE A 648 -4.04 19.35 17.67
N ALA A 649 -2.87 18.90 18.13
CA ALA A 649 -1.60 19.28 17.50
C ALA A 649 -1.54 18.87 16.02
N GLY A 650 -0.98 19.73 15.20
CA GLY A 650 -0.85 19.53 13.75
C GLY A 650 -2.11 19.84 12.95
N PHE A 651 -3.17 20.33 13.58
CA PHE A 651 -4.39 20.79 12.89
C PHE A 651 -4.30 22.28 12.58
N GLN A 652 -4.11 23.14 13.59
CA GLN A 652 -3.96 24.58 13.40
C GLN A 652 -2.53 24.96 13.03
N HIS A 653 -2.39 25.79 11.99
CA HIS A 653 -1.11 26.29 11.47
C HIS A 653 -1.11 27.83 11.46
N ILE A 654 -1.08 28.42 12.66
CA ILE A 654 -0.94 29.86 12.85
C ILE A 654 0.45 30.11 13.49
N PRO A 655 1.29 30.98 12.91
CA PRO A 655 2.63 31.22 13.43
C PRO A 655 2.59 31.90 14.80
N ILE A 656 3.51 31.50 15.69
CA ILE A 656 3.61 31.98 17.07
C ILE A 656 4.98 32.62 17.29
N CYS A 657 5.00 33.84 17.83
CA CYS A 657 6.23 34.52 18.23
C CYS A 657 5.98 35.59 19.30
N SER A 658 7.06 36.10 19.89
CA SER A 658 6.96 37.20 20.87
C SER A 658 6.65 38.53 20.19
N PRO A 659 6.04 39.50 20.90
CA PRO A 659 5.86 40.87 20.39
C PRO A 659 7.16 41.52 19.91
N ARG A 660 8.27 41.25 20.60
CA ARG A 660 9.61 41.77 20.26
C ARG A 660 10.12 41.19 18.95
N GLU A 661 9.96 39.89 18.74
CA GLU A 661 10.34 39.21 17.52
C GLU A 661 9.51 39.71 16.33
N ALA A 662 8.18 39.70 16.46
CA ALA A 662 7.28 40.17 15.41
C ALA A 662 7.61 41.63 15.02
N LYS A 663 7.84 42.51 16.00
CA LYS A 663 8.26 43.89 15.77
C LYS A 663 9.61 43.98 15.07
N ALA A 664 10.61 43.22 15.52
CA ALA A 664 11.94 43.22 14.89
C ALA A 664 11.88 42.78 13.43
N ASN A 665 11.03 41.80 13.11
CA ASN A 665 10.86 41.28 11.76
C ASN A 665 10.09 42.26 10.87
N LEU A 666 9.07 42.94 11.41
CA LEU A 666 8.38 44.03 10.73
C LEU A 666 9.31 45.19 10.37
N MET A 667 10.24 45.54 11.26
CA MET A 667 11.24 46.59 11.00
C MET A 667 12.21 46.22 9.87
N ARG A 668 12.47 44.92 9.66
CA ARG A 668 13.26 44.42 8.52
C ARG A 668 12.46 44.42 7.21
N GLY A 669 11.13 44.44 7.31
CA GLY A 669 10.19 44.41 6.20
C GLY A 669 9.97 43.00 5.64
N ARG A 670 8.78 42.78 5.05
CA ARG A 670 8.38 41.47 4.51
C ARG A 670 9.34 40.95 3.44
N ALA A 671 9.96 41.83 2.65
CA ALA A 671 10.91 41.45 1.61
C ALA A 671 12.09 40.61 2.15
N ALA A 672 12.52 40.83 3.40
CA ALA A 672 13.59 40.07 4.03
C ALA A 672 13.17 38.62 4.40
N TYR A 673 11.87 38.35 4.50
CA TYR A 673 11.29 37.03 4.81
C TYR A 673 10.78 36.30 3.55
N GLY A 674 10.82 36.94 2.39
CA GLY A 674 10.32 36.39 1.14
C GLY A 674 8.85 35.95 1.23
N ASN A 675 8.55 34.79 0.68
CA ASN A 675 7.20 34.20 0.68
C ASN A 675 6.96 33.24 1.86
N SER A 676 7.71 33.38 2.96
CA SER A 676 7.57 32.49 4.12
C SER A 676 6.17 32.57 4.74
N HIS A 677 5.51 31.42 4.89
CA HIS A 677 4.24 31.29 5.63
C HIS A 677 4.36 31.56 7.12
N ASN A 678 5.58 31.64 7.66
CA ASN A 678 5.82 31.94 9.07
C ASN A 678 5.72 33.43 9.39
N TRP A 679 5.72 34.31 8.38
CA TRP A 679 5.67 35.76 8.60
C TRP A 679 4.50 36.18 9.51
N PRO A 680 4.73 36.99 10.56
CA PRO A 680 5.96 37.73 10.90
C PRO A 680 6.91 36.99 11.86
N CYS A 681 6.68 35.72 12.14
CA CYS A 681 7.46 34.89 13.06
C CYS A 681 8.57 34.10 12.36
N ASN A 682 9.54 33.61 13.13
CA ASN A 682 10.61 32.74 12.64
C ASN A 682 10.16 31.27 12.52
N PRO A 683 10.73 30.50 11.58
CA PRO A 683 10.51 29.07 11.41
C PRO A 683 10.89 28.21 12.62
#